data_AF-A0A4Y1R948-F1
#
_entry.id   AF-A0A4Y1R948-F1
#
_cell.length_a   1.000
_cell.length_b   1.000
_cell.length_c   1.000
_cell.angle_alpha   90.00
_cell.angle_beta   90.00
_cell.angle_gamma   90.00
#
_symmetry.space_group_name_H-M   'P 1'
#
loop_
_entity.id
_entity.type
_entity.pdbx_description
1 polymer ?
#
loop_
_entity_poly.entity_id
_entity_poly.type
_entity_poly.pdbx_seq_one_letter_code
_entity_poly.pdbx_strand_id
1 'polypeptide(L)'
;MSGLTKMDTEKWMGECIKKLQFEDQEKLELAYGVEIEADAVFLACRIIMQYPDVFQFDSREVGDTQKEILQIKVVELLEEACVKMRDKFEYSRQEEDDLDVFEYLLRRTLVELNEIKKERDPSTQKWSDRVTKEHEELKGTWNQLEMKWMQLQTSRQRYDIRAREALLLERMHERLVFCINEARLKKVNNFSGMLQWIDDHVTELLYTTRKDFRHELTVSSHVIAKAVSPLIDAPPPWLLSEPPLLQNLEQRIAKRVIGQEHVLHAVTAALSRQRPQRRPIGSFLFMCGSGHGRTEIAKALAELLFGDKDMITEFDLAKHTGPNSLSRLIGVLSSHMEPGMKGELSEAVKKRPLGVILFDNVDKAHVSVIDILAEIIGSGYLLDGQGNTVDFTKTLVIMTTNVGCDKFWPWHCKCADEVQKFPVKEGLYDDAWETKHNYCYLSLLRETKQHFRPQFLENVDDVIAFRSLSFQQLKAVARLQLRDIASCMTQKGLIIYPSEAALDIIVQRSTWLGDRINGGEKIRMWLEENLVPVLFEKLAKNGINDFSIMYIEASVETNQLSFSWANCRPSLEEQDVNQLASLRELRLMYRKEKERAKNVYILRKIHNKLITSANAELGHAIAVVQELINTIQDLVTIPSGIKSFLDNPKMVAVAALNEDELRQNKRAKK
;
A
#
# COMPACT_ATOMS: atom_id res chain seq x y z
N MET A 1 13.29 -9.30 -35.22
CA MET A 1 13.44 -8.00 -35.90
C MET A 1 13.76 -6.95 -34.85
N SER A 2 14.87 -6.25 -35.02
CA SER A 2 15.42 -5.18 -34.16
C SER A 2 14.37 -4.07 -33.92
N GLY A 3 13.92 -3.78 -32.71
CA GLY A 3 14.75 -3.32 -31.60
C GLY A 3 14.92 -1.81 -31.73
N LEU A 4 13.89 -1.03 -31.35
CA LEU A 4 14.03 0.42 -31.09
C LEU A 4 15.30 0.62 -30.26
N THR A 5 16.27 1.36 -30.77
CA THR A 5 17.44 1.68 -29.96
C THR A 5 16.99 2.59 -28.82
N LYS A 6 17.43 2.33 -27.59
CA LYS A 6 17.08 3.16 -26.40
C LYS A 6 17.28 4.67 -26.63
N MET A 7 18.20 5.04 -27.53
CA MET A 7 18.47 6.43 -27.92
C MET A 7 17.35 7.11 -28.68
N ASP A 8 16.58 6.39 -29.51
CA ASP A 8 15.50 6.99 -30.30
C ASP A 8 14.26 7.24 -29.45
N THR A 9 14.00 6.37 -28.47
CA THR A 9 12.90 6.53 -27.50
C THR A 9 13.10 7.72 -26.57
N GLU A 10 14.32 8.00 -26.12
CA GLU A 10 14.61 9.14 -25.23
C GLU A 10 14.45 10.49 -25.95
N LYS A 11 14.86 10.57 -27.22
CA LYS A 11 14.63 11.76 -28.05
C LYS A 11 13.15 12.01 -28.30
N TRP A 12 12.38 10.94 -28.55
CA TRP A 12 10.93 11.01 -28.73
C TRP A 12 10.21 11.51 -27.48
N MET A 13 10.55 10.96 -26.31
CA MET A 13 10.01 11.42 -25.03
C MET A 13 10.30 12.91 -24.81
N GLY A 14 11.53 13.37 -25.10
CA GLY A 14 11.92 14.77 -24.94
C GLY A 14 11.13 15.75 -25.83
N GLU A 15 10.78 15.36 -27.06
CA GLU A 15 9.96 16.18 -27.96
C GLU A 15 8.50 16.26 -27.53
N CYS A 16 7.92 15.13 -27.11
CA CYS A 16 6.54 15.09 -26.58
C CYS A 16 6.41 15.94 -25.31
N ILE A 17 7.36 15.83 -24.38
CA ILE A 17 7.37 16.58 -23.12
C ILE A 17 7.42 18.09 -23.38
N LYS A 18 8.25 18.56 -24.32
CA LYS A 18 8.33 19.99 -24.64
C LYS A 18 7.02 20.58 -25.18
N LYS A 19 6.24 19.80 -25.93
CA LYS A 19 4.92 20.23 -26.43
C LYS A 19 3.86 20.19 -25.33
N LEU A 20 3.88 19.17 -24.46
CA LEU A 20 2.94 18.99 -23.35
C LEU A 20 3.10 20.07 -22.25
N GLN A 21 4.33 20.52 -21.98
CA GLN A 21 4.65 21.43 -20.88
C GLN A 21 4.11 22.87 -21.03
N PHE A 22 3.60 23.28 -22.19
CA PHE A 22 3.23 24.69 -22.40
C PHE A 22 1.74 24.99 -22.56
N GLU A 23 0.94 24.09 -23.14
CA GLU A 23 -0.49 24.37 -23.37
C GLU A 23 -1.42 23.42 -22.62
N ASP A 24 -1.15 22.11 -22.66
CA ASP A 24 -2.10 21.13 -22.12
C ASP A 24 -1.92 20.92 -20.62
N GLN A 25 -0.68 21.01 -20.11
CA GLN A 25 -0.42 21.02 -18.68
C GLN A 25 -1.13 22.19 -17.97
N GLU A 26 -0.98 23.42 -18.47
CA GLU A 26 -1.58 24.60 -17.84
C GLU A 26 -3.12 24.54 -17.85
N LYS A 27 -3.71 24.02 -18.94
CA LYS A 27 -5.16 23.79 -19.02
C LYS A 27 -5.65 22.80 -17.96
N LEU A 28 -4.96 21.66 -17.79
CA LEU A 28 -5.31 20.65 -16.78
C LEU A 28 -5.14 21.20 -15.35
N GLU A 29 -4.03 21.89 -15.07
CA GLU A 29 -3.78 22.51 -13.77
C GLU A 29 -4.87 23.53 -13.41
N LEU A 30 -5.30 24.33 -14.38
CA LEU A 30 -6.41 25.28 -14.22
C LEU A 30 -7.75 24.60 -14.01
N ALA A 31 -8.05 23.55 -14.78
CA ALA A 31 -9.33 22.85 -14.76
C ALA A 31 -9.57 22.12 -13.43
N TYR A 32 -8.54 21.43 -12.91
CA TYR A 32 -8.65 20.61 -11.69
C TYR A 32 -8.10 21.30 -10.44
N GLY A 33 -7.46 22.46 -10.59
CA GLY A 33 -6.88 23.22 -9.47
C GLY A 33 -5.73 22.49 -8.80
N VAL A 34 -4.90 21.81 -9.59
CA VAL A 34 -3.73 21.02 -9.15
C VAL A 34 -2.47 21.55 -9.83
N GLU A 35 -1.30 21.18 -9.33
CA GLU A 35 0.01 21.43 -9.95
C GLU A 35 0.59 20.11 -10.43
N ILE A 36 1.11 20.05 -11.66
CA ILE A 36 1.65 18.81 -12.22
C ILE A 36 3.18 18.89 -12.22
N GLU A 37 3.84 17.94 -11.57
CA GLU A 37 5.31 17.87 -11.59
C GLU A 37 5.82 17.43 -12.96
N ALA A 38 6.95 18.00 -13.41
CA ALA A 38 7.57 17.63 -14.68
C ALA A 38 7.93 16.13 -14.75
N ASP A 39 8.38 15.56 -13.64
CA ASP A 39 8.72 14.13 -13.52
C ASP A 39 7.50 13.22 -13.68
N ALA A 40 6.31 13.73 -13.34
CA ALA A 40 5.05 13.03 -13.49
C ALA A 40 4.74 12.83 -14.99
N VAL A 41 4.89 13.89 -15.79
CA VAL A 41 4.72 13.84 -17.26
C VAL A 41 5.71 12.85 -17.89
N PHE A 42 6.97 12.85 -17.44
CA PHE A 42 7.98 11.91 -17.93
C PHE A 42 7.59 10.45 -17.64
N LEU A 43 7.11 10.18 -16.42
CA LEU A 43 6.68 8.84 -16.04
C LEU A 43 5.47 8.37 -16.86
N ALA A 44 4.47 9.22 -17.09
CA ALA A 44 3.30 8.92 -17.91
C ALA A 44 3.71 8.45 -19.31
N CYS A 45 4.57 9.21 -19.99
CA CYS A 45 5.12 8.85 -21.29
C CYS A 45 5.83 7.48 -21.24
N ARG A 46 6.67 7.26 -20.23
CA ARG A 46 7.42 6.01 -20.07
C ARG A 46 6.49 4.80 -19.92
N ILE A 47 5.44 4.90 -19.10
CA ILE A 47 4.51 3.80 -18.85
C ILE A 47 3.74 3.44 -20.14
N ILE A 48 3.21 4.44 -20.87
CA ILE A 48 2.45 4.18 -22.10
C ILE A 48 3.33 3.49 -23.14
N MET A 49 4.60 3.89 -23.26
CA MET A 49 5.54 3.23 -24.16
C MET A 49 5.94 1.81 -23.71
N GLN A 50 5.95 1.53 -22.41
CA GLN A 50 6.28 0.21 -21.87
C GLN A 50 5.13 -0.80 -21.98
N TYR A 51 3.88 -0.34 -21.96
CA TYR A 51 2.69 -1.19 -21.99
C TYR A 51 1.74 -0.83 -23.15
N PRO A 52 2.21 -0.95 -24.41
CA PRO A 52 1.46 -0.53 -25.61
C PRO A 52 0.09 -1.21 -25.72
N ASP A 53 0.00 -2.50 -25.38
CA ASP A 53 -1.21 -3.30 -25.50
C ASP A 53 -2.35 -2.80 -24.58
N VAL A 54 -2.00 -2.28 -23.40
CA VAL A 54 -2.97 -1.76 -22.41
C VAL A 54 -3.55 -0.43 -22.87
N PHE A 55 -2.71 0.44 -23.44
CA PHE A 55 -3.10 1.78 -23.87
C PHE A 55 -3.52 1.85 -25.35
N GLN A 56 -3.64 0.69 -26.02
CA GLN A 56 -3.97 0.58 -27.45
C GLN A 56 -3.05 1.44 -28.32
N PHE A 57 -1.75 1.43 -27.99
CA PHE A 57 -0.72 2.23 -28.65
C PHE A 57 0.23 1.32 -29.43
N ASP A 58 0.31 1.49 -30.74
CA ASP A 58 1.07 0.57 -31.59
C ASP A 58 2.54 1.03 -31.75
N SER A 59 3.41 0.68 -30.80
CA SER A 59 4.83 1.12 -30.75
C SER A 59 5.71 0.78 -31.98
N ARG A 60 5.17 0.11 -33.00
CA ARG A 60 5.88 -0.44 -34.16
C ARG A 60 5.86 0.47 -35.39
N GLU A 61 4.97 1.45 -35.47
CA GLU A 61 4.83 2.33 -36.64
C GLU A 61 5.38 3.74 -36.39
N VAL A 62 6.23 4.23 -37.29
CA VAL A 62 6.91 5.52 -37.18
C VAL A 62 6.17 6.55 -38.03
N GLY A 63 5.41 7.46 -37.40
CA GLY A 63 4.72 8.56 -38.07
C GLY A 63 4.28 9.68 -37.12
N ASP A 64 4.02 10.88 -37.64
CA ASP A 64 3.53 12.03 -36.86
C ASP A 64 2.18 11.77 -36.19
N THR A 65 1.35 10.92 -36.80
CA THR A 65 0.08 10.44 -36.23
C THR A 65 0.26 9.69 -34.91
N GLN A 66 1.34 8.92 -34.76
CA GLN A 66 1.63 8.21 -33.51
C GLN A 66 2.09 9.15 -32.39
N LYS A 67 2.77 10.25 -32.74
CA LYS A 67 3.12 11.29 -31.75
C LYS A 67 1.88 11.97 -31.19
N GLU A 68 0.89 12.24 -32.05
CA GLU A 68 -0.41 12.79 -31.63
C GLU A 68 -1.20 11.80 -30.76
N ILE A 69 -1.24 10.52 -31.13
CA ILE A 69 -1.90 9.48 -30.31
C ILE A 69 -1.23 9.36 -28.93
N LEU A 70 0.11 9.35 -28.88
CA LEU A 70 0.85 9.30 -27.62
C LEU A 70 0.52 10.53 -26.75
N GLN A 71 0.46 11.72 -27.33
CA GLN A 71 0.08 12.94 -26.62
C GLN A 71 -1.32 12.85 -26.03
N ILE A 72 -2.31 12.42 -26.82
CA ILE A 72 -3.69 12.23 -26.36
C ILE A 72 -3.72 11.26 -25.18
N LYS A 73 -3.04 10.12 -25.29
CA LYS A 73 -3.00 9.11 -24.23
C LYS A 73 -2.31 9.60 -22.95
N VAL A 74 -1.26 10.41 -23.08
CA VAL A 74 -0.60 11.03 -21.93
C VAL A 74 -1.52 12.05 -21.26
N VAL A 75 -2.24 12.88 -22.02
CA VAL A 75 -3.22 13.83 -21.49
C VAL A 75 -4.36 13.11 -20.77
N GLU A 76 -4.94 12.06 -21.38
CA GLU A 76 -5.96 11.22 -20.74
C GLU A 76 -5.47 10.66 -19.39
N LEU A 77 -4.22 10.18 -19.33
CA LEU A 77 -3.66 9.64 -18.11
C LEU A 77 -3.38 10.71 -17.04
N LEU A 78 -2.90 11.88 -17.45
CA LEU A 78 -2.71 13.01 -16.54
C LEU A 78 -4.04 13.52 -16.01
N GLU A 79 -5.06 13.62 -16.85
CA GLU A 79 -6.43 13.98 -16.45
C GLU A 79 -6.97 12.99 -15.41
N GLU A 80 -6.82 11.68 -15.64
CA GLU A 80 -7.23 10.66 -14.68
C GLU A 80 -6.48 10.78 -13.34
N ALA A 81 -5.17 11.09 -13.38
CA ALA A 81 -4.38 11.33 -12.18
C ALA A 81 -4.83 12.60 -11.43
N CYS A 82 -5.15 13.68 -12.14
CA CYS A 82 -5.70 14.92 -11.57
C CYS A 82 -7.05 14.67 -10.88
N VAL A 83 -7.97 13.98 -11.56
CA VAL A 83 -9.27 13.59 -11.00
C VAL A 83 -9.09 12.74 -9.75
N LYS A 84 -8.26 11.69 -9.81
CA LYS A 84 -7.98 10.83 -8.65
C LYS A 84 -7.39 11.59 -7.47
N MET A 85 -6.49 12.55 -7.71
CA MET A 85 -5.97 13.39 -6.62
C MET A 85 -7.03 14.28 -6.02
N ARG A 86 -7.90 14.83 -6.85
CA ARG A 86 -8.98 15.69 -6.41
C ARG A 86 -10.02 14.93 -5.59
N ASP A 87 -10.47 13.80 -6.11
CA ASP A 87 -11.41 12.91 -5.44
C ASP A 87 -10.82 12.41 -4.12
N LYS A 88 -9.53 12.06 -4.11
CA LYS A 88 -8.83 11.67 -2.89
C LYS A 88 -8.84 12.81 -1.87
N PHE A 89 -8.55 14.02 -2.33
CA PHE A 89 -8.51 15.18 -1.46
C PHE A 89 -9.89 15.58 -0.94
N GLU A 90 -10.98 15.44 -1.69
CA GLU A 90 -12.31 15.89 -1.27
C GLU A 90 -13.13 14.81 -0.57
N TYR A 91 -13.12 13.58 -1.10
CA TYR A 91 -14.10 12.56 -0.77
C TYR A 91 -13.51 11.30 -0.12
N SER A 92 -12.21 11.04 -0.31
CA SER A 92 -11.62 9.82 0.24
C SER A 92 -11.66 9.78 1.76
N ARG A 93 -12.08 8.62 2.25
CA ARG A 93 -11.97 8.18 3.65
C ARG A 93 -10.84 7.18 3.87
N GLN A 94 -10.02 6.90 2.86
CA GLN A 94 -8.93 5.91 2.99
C GLN A 94 -8.04 6.18 4.20
N GLU A 95 -7.66 7.43 4.46
CA GLU A 95 -6.87 7.77 5.65
C GLU A 95 -7.63 7.55 6.97
N GLU A 96 -8.95 7.70 6.97
CA GLU A 96 -9.81 7.41 8.14
C GLU A 96 -9.98 5.89 8.33
N ASP A 97 -10.20 5.16 7.25
CA ASP A 97 -10.31 3.70 7.24
C ASP A 97 -8.99 3.06 7.69
N ASP A 98 -7.84 3.58 7.24
CA ASP A 98 -6.52 3.17 7.70
C ASP A 98 -6.38 3.40 9.21
N LEU A 99 -6.79 4.56 9.72
CA LEU A 99 -6.78 4.82 11.18
C LEU A 99 -7.66 3.81 11.92
N ASP A 100 -8.90 3.58 11.49
CA ASP A 100 -9.79 2.59 12.12
C ASP A 100 -9.15 1.19 12.19
N VAL A 101 -8.48 0.76 11.12
CA VAL A 101 -7.76 -0.53 11.06
C VAL A 101 -6.59 -0.54 12.06
N PHE A 102 -5.75 0.49 12.10
CA PHE A 102 -4.62 0.55 13.01
C PHE A 102 -5.05 0.69 14.47
N GLU A 103 -6.16 1.37 14.75
CA GLU A 103 -6.77 1.44 16.09
C GLU A 103 -7.16 0.05 16.57
N TYR A 104 -7.84 -0.73 15.72
CA TYR A 104 -8.17 -2.12 16.02
C TYR A 104 -6.93 -2.95 16.33
N LEU A 105 -5.88 -2.85 15.51
CA LEU A 105 -4.63 -3.60 15.71
C LEU A 105 -3.92 -3.21 17.02
N LEU A 106 -3.90 -1.92 17.37
CA LEU A 106 -3.38 -1.44 18.64
C LEU A 106 -4.17 -1.98 19.83
N ARG A 107 -5.50 -1.95 19.75
CA ARG A 107 -6.37 -2.51 20.81
C ARG A 107 -6.17 -4.01 20.96
N ARG A 108 -6.08 -4.76 19.85
CA ARG A 108 -5.80 -6.20 19.85
C ARG A 108 -4.48 -6.51 20.56
N THR A 109 -3.40 -5.81 20.20
CA THR A 109 -2.09 -6.03 20.85
C THR A 109 -2.11 -5.68 22.33
N LEU A 110 -2.82 -4.62 22.74
CA LEU A 110 -3.00 -4.28 24.16
C LEU A 110 -3.76 -5.34 24.94
N VAL A 111 -4.86 -5.87 24.38
CA VAL A 111 -5.63 -6.97 24.99
C VAL A 111 -4.73 -8.19 25.16
N GLU A 112 -4.05 -8.62 24.09
CA GLU A 112 -3.14 -9.76 24.16
C GLU A 112 -2.05 -9.57 25.23
N LEU A 113 -1.40 -8.41 25.29
CA LEU A 113 -0.37 -8.14 26.31
C LEU A 113 -0.92 -8.15 27.74
N ASN A 114 -2.12 -7.62 27.96
CA ASN A 114 -2.74 -7.58 29.28
C ASN A 114 -3.17 -8.96 29.76
N GLU A 115 -3.65 -9.83 28.86
CA GLU A 115 -4.02 -11.20 29.19
C GLU A 115 -2.78 -12.10 29.36
N ILE A 116 -1.77 -11.96 28.50
CA ILE A 116 -0.50 -12.69 28.63
C ILE A 116 0.18 -12.39 29.98
N LYS A 117 0.11 -11.15 30.48
CA LYS A 117 0.63 -10.79 31.81
C LYS A 117 -0.05 -11.55 32.96
N LYS A 118 -1.29 -12.00 32.79
CA LYS A 118 -2.02 -12.78 33.79
C LYS A 118 -1.65 -14.26 33.76
N GLU A 119 -1.17 -14.75 32.61
CA GLU A 119 -0.73 -16.13 32.42
C GLU A 119 0.65 -16.37 33.04
N ARG A 120 0.86 -17.58 33.59
CA ARG A 120 2.12 -17.96 34.28
C ARG A 120 3.00 -18.93 33.47
N ASP A 121 2.66 -19.19 32.21
CA ASP A 121 3.39 -20.15 31.38
C ASP A 121 4.68 -19.51 30.80
N PRO A 122 5.88 -20.08 31.03
CA PRO A 122 7.12 -19.59 30.43
C PRO A 122 7.14 -19.68 28.90
N SER A 123 6.31 -20.53 28.28
CA SER A 123 6.26 -20.67 26.82
C SER A 123 5.70 -19.42 26.11
N THR A 124 4.90 -18.64 26.83
CA THR A 124 4.23 -17.42 26.34
C THR A 124 5.18 -16.23 26.21
N GLN A 125 6.36 -16.27 26.84
CA GLN A 125 7.31 -15.16 26.85
C GLN A 125 7.81 -14.80 25.44
N LYS A 126 8.12 -15.80 24.59
CA LYS A 126 8.53 -15.55 23.19
C LYS A 126 7.42 -14.90 22.36
N TRP A 127 6.17 -15.25 22.64
CA TRP A 127 5.01 -14.62 21.99
C TRP A 127 4.79 -13.20 22.51
N SER A 128 4.95 -12.97 23.82
CA SER A 128 4.91 -11.65 24.44
C SER A 128 5.94 -10.69 23.81
N ASP A 129 7.19 -11.15 23.65
CA ASP A 129 8.27 -10.37 23.00
C ASP A 129 7.95 -10.03 21.54
N ARG A 130 7.20 -10.88 20.85
CA ARG A 130 6.73 -10.63 19.48
C ARG A 130 5.62 -9.58 19.47
N VAL A 131 4.61 -9.73 20.34
CA VAL A 131 3.46 -8.81 20.41
C VAL A 131 3.88 -7.42 20.90
N THR A 132 4.84 -7.33 21.83
CA THR A 132 5.41 -6.05 22.29
C THR A 132 6.09 -5.28 21.15
N LYS A 133 6.94 -5.96 20.37
CA LYS A 133 7.56 -5.34 19.17
C LYS A 133 6.51 -4.92 18.14
N GLU A 134 5.51 -5.78 17.89
CA GLU A 134 4.40 -5.46 17.00
C GLU A 134 3.63 -4.21 17.49
N HIS A 135 3.39 -4.10 18.79
CA HIS A 135 2.72 -2.93 19.39
C HIS A 135 3.54 -1.63 19.22
N GLU A 136 4.85 -1.67 19.47
CA GLU A 136 5.73 -0.50 19.29
C GLU A 136 5.77 -0.02 17.83
N GLU A 137 5.86 -0.95 16.88
CA GLU A 137 5.80 -0.65 15.45
C GLU A 137 4.45 -0.03 15.05
N LEU A 138 3.34 -0.64 15.49
CA LEU A 138 1.99 -0.14 15.23
C LEU A 138 1.77 1.25 15.82
N LYS A 139 2.31 1.53 17.01
CA LYS A 139 2.25 2.85 17.65
C LYS A 139 3.07 3.88 16.86
N GLY A 140 4.21 3.48 16.32
CA GLY A 140 5.01 4.31 15.42
C GLY A 140 4.26 4.67 14.14
N THR A 141 3.63 3.69 13.48
CA THR A 141 2.85 3.91 12.26
C THR A 141 1.57 4.72 12.52
N TRP A 142 0.90 4.49 13.66
CA TRP A 142 -0.26 5.27 14.08
C TRP A 142 0.07 6.76 14.17
N ASN A 143 1.15 7.11 14.88
CA ASN A 143 1.57 8.51 15.02
C ASN A 143 1.85 9.16 13.67
N GLN A 144 2.42 8.42 12.71
CA GLN A 144 2.67 8.91 11.35
C GLN A 144 1.37 9.13 10.57
N LEU A 145 0.42 8.18 10.65
CA LEU A 145 -0.88 8.27 9.99
C LEU A 145 -1.72 9.41 10.59
N GLU A 146 -1.75 9.54 11.91
CA GLU A 146 -2.44 10.61 12.61
C GLU A 146 -1.89 11.98 12.21
N MET A 147 -0.56 12.14 12.15
CA MET A 147 0.06 13.36 11.65
C MET A 147 -0.32 13.68 10.20
N LYS A 148 -0.31 12.67 9.32
CA LYS A 148 -0.73 12.84 7.91
C LYS A 148 -2.21 13.21 7.79
N TRP A 149 -3.08 12.54 8.55
CA TRP A 149 -4.51 12.83 8.58
C TRP A 149 -4.77 14.25 9.10
N MET A 150 -4.11 14.65 10.19
CA MET A 150 -4.18 16.02 10.71
C MET A 150 -3.73 17.07 9.69
N GLN A 151 -2.64 16.79 8.97
CA GLN A 151 -2.17 17.65 7.87
C GLN A 151 -3.22 17.73 6.76
N LEU A 152 -3.77 16.61 6.32
CA LEU A 152 -4.81 16.55 5.29
C LEU A 152 -6.06 17.33 5.69
N GLN A 153 -6.55 17.15 6.92
CA GLN A 153 -7.69 17.89 7.47
C GLN A 153 -7.42 19.39 7.50
N THR A 154 -6.21 19.79 7.91
CA THR A 154 -5.82 21.20 7.91
C THR A 154 -5.76 21.76 6.48
N SER A 155 -5.20 21.01 5.53
CA SER A 155 -5.17 21.40 4.11
C SER A 155 -6.58 21.50 3.52
N ARG A 156 -7.49 20.56 3.81
CA ARG A 156 -8.91 20.63 3.41
C ARG A 156 -9.59 21.88 3.95
N GLN A 157 -9.38 22.20 5.22
CA GLN A 157 -9.93 23.42 5.83
C GLN A 157 -9.37 24.68 5.17
N ARG A 158 -8.07 24.72 4.86
CA ARG A 158 -7.46 25.84 4.11
C ARG A 158 -8.04 25.97 2.72
N TYR A 159 -8.17 24.84 2.01
CA TYR A 159 -8.77 24.79 0.69
C TYR A 159 -10.19 25.37 0.72
N ASP A 160 -11.03 24.94 1.65
CA ASP A 160 -12.40 25.44 1.82
C ASP A 160 -12.45 26.95 2.09
N ILE A 161 -11.55 27.45 2.96
CA ILE A 161 -11.44 28.88 3.26
C ILE A 161 -11.04 29.64 2.00
N ARG A 162 -10.02 29.18 1.28
CA ARG A 162 -9.53 29.81 0.05
C ARG A 162 -10.58 29.77 -1.06
N ALA A 163 -11.34 28.67 -1.20
CA ALA A 163 -12.43 28.53 -2.17
C ALA A 163 -13.50 29.59 -1.94
N ARG A 164 -13.85 29.81 -0.67
CA ARG A 164 -14.77 30.88 -0.28
C ARG A 164 -14.17 32.27 -0.49
N GLU A 165 -12.88 32.46 -0.23
CA GLU A 165 -12.17 33.72 -0.50
C GLU A 165 -12.19 34.06 -2.01
N ALA A 166 -11.79 33.12 -2.86
CA ALA A 166 -11.77 33.30 -4.31
C ALA A 166 -13.17 33.61 -4.87
N LEU A 167 -14.20 32.86 -4.45
CA LEU A 167 -15.58 33.11 -4.87
C LEU A 167 -16.07 34.51 -4.45
N LEU A 168 -15.69 34.96 -3.25
CA LEU A 168 -16.02 36.31 -2.79
C LEU A 168 -15.30 37.37 -3.63
N LEU A 169 -14.01 37.19 -3.90
CA LEU A 169 -13.21 38.09 -4.71
C LEU A 169 -13.69 38.14 -6.17
N GLU A 170 -14.10 37.02 -6.77
CA GLU A 170 -14.69 36.96 -8.11
C GLU A 170 -15.99 37.76 -8.17
N ARG A 171 -16.90 37.56 -7.20
CA ARG A 171 -18.13 38.37 -7.11
C ARG A 171 -17.85 39.86 -6.89
N MET A 172 -16.79 40.19 -6.17
CA MET A 172 -16.35 41.58 -6.00
C MET A 172 -15.82 42.14 -7.32
N HIS A 173 -14.99 41.40 -8.05
CA HIS A 173 -14.45 41.78 -9.35
C HIS A 173 -15.57 42.00 -10.38
N GLU A 174 -16.49 41.05 -10.55
CA GLU A 174 -17.64 41.18 -11.47
C GLU A 174 -18.44 42.46 -11.20
N ARG A 175 -18.65 42.78 -9.91
CA ARG A 175 -19.40 43.95 -9.50
C ARG A 175 -18.60 45.25 -9.68
N LEU A 176 -17.30 45.24 -9.44
CA LEU A 176 -16.40 46.37 -9.71
C LEU A 176 -16.36 46.67 -11.20
N VAL A 177 -16.19 45.66 -12.05
CA VAL A 177 -16.24 45.78 -13.52
C VAL A 177 -17.57 46.39 -13.96
N PHE A 178 -18.69 45.92 -13.40
CA PHE A 178 -20.00 46.52 -13.65
C PHE A 178 -20.06 48.01 -13.26
N CYS A 179 -19.62 48.36 -12.05
CA CYS A 179 -19.58 49.75 -11.58
C CYS A 179 -18.64 50.64 -12.40
N ILE A 180 -17.48 50.13 -12.82
CA ILE A 180 -16.52 50.83 -13.69
C ILE A 180 -17.16 51.13 -15.05
N ASN A 181 -17.84 50.15 -15.65
CA ASN A 181 -18.52 50.32 -16.91
C ASN A 181 -19.66 51.35 -16.82
N GLU A 182 -20.45 51.34 -15.74
CA GLU A 182 -21.46 52.38 -15.49
C GLU A 182 -20.85 53.78 -15.32
N ALA A 183 -19.76 53.90 -14.55
CA ALA A 183 -19.09 55.18 -14.30
C ALA A 183 -18.48 55.76 -15.60
N ARG A 184 -17.94 54.91 -16.47
CA ARG A 184 -17.46 55.27 -17.82
C ARG A 184 -18.61 55.77 -18.70
N LEU A 185 -19.76 55.09 -18.71
CA LEU A 185 -20.95 55.50 -19.47
C LEU A 185 -21.50 56.85 -19.00
N LYS A 186 -21.49 57.11 -17.68
CA LYS A 186 -21.99 58.36 -17.06
C LYS A 186 -20.96 59.52 -17.09
N LYS A 187 -19.77 59.34 -17.69
CA LYS A 187 -18.66 60.32 -17.77
C LYS A 187 -18.23 60.92 -16.41
N VAL A 188 -18.27 60.12 -15.35
CA VAL A 188 -17.83 60.57 -14.02
C VAL A 188 -16.34 60.27 -13.85
N ASN A 189 -15.47 61.20 -14.25
CA ASN A 189 -14.02 60.98 -14.27
C ASN A 189 -13.37 60.87 -12.87
N ASN A 190 -14.00 61.42 -11.82
CA ASN A 190 -13.38 61.49 -10.49
C ASN A 190 -13.23 60.13 -9.79
N PHE A 191 -13.93 59.09 -10.24
CA PHE A 191 -13.98 57.77 -9.58
C PHE A 191 -13.35 56.64 -10.39
N SER A 192 -13.09 56.86 -11.69
CA SER A 192 -12.58 55.82 -12.58
C SER A 192 -11.20 55.30 -12.15
N GLY A 193 -10.32 56.17 -11.65
CA GLY A 193 -8.96 55.77 -11.22
C GLY A 193 -8.96 54.94 -9.93
N MET A 194 -9.82 55.27 -8.98
CA MET A 194 -9.92 54.57 -7.69
C MET A 194 -10.55 53.18 -7.84
N LEU A 195 -11.59 53.07 -8.68
CA LEU A 195 -12.20 51.77 -9.00
C LEU A 195 -11.26 50.86 -9.79
N GLN A 196 -10.50 51.41 -10.75
CA GLN A 196 -9.48 50.66 -11.50
C GLN A 196 -8.38 50.14 -10.56
N TRP A 197 -7.91 50.95 -9.62
CA TRP A 197 -6.91 50.54 -8.63
C TRP A 197 -7.40 49.40 -7.73
N ILE A 198 -8.67 49.41 -7.31
CA ILE A 198 -9.26 48.33 -6.50
C ILE A 198 -9.41 47.06 -7.35
N ASP A 199 -9.78 47.20 -8.62
CA ASP A 199 -9.88 46.09 -9.56
C ASP A 199 -8.52 45.40 -9.78
N ASP A 200 -7.46 46.18 -9.94
CA ASP A 200 -6.07 45.69 -10.05
C ASP A 200 -5.63 44.93 -8.77
N HIS A 201 -5.99 45.43 -7.59
CA HIS A 201 -5.67 44.75 -6.31
C HIS A 201 -6.51 43.49 -6.09
N VAL A 202 -7.79 43.50 -6.49
CA VAL A 202 -8.66 42.31 -6.41
C VAL A 202 -8.16 41.25 -7.37
N THR A 203 -7.70 41.62 -8.57
CA THR A 203 -7.08 40.68 -9.52
C THR A 203 -5.74 40.13 -9.02
N GLU A 204 -4.90 40.96 -8.38
CA GLU A 204 -3.66 40.49 -7.72
C GLU A 204 -3.95 39.51 -6.57
N LEU A 205 -4.95 39.80 -5.72
CA LEU A 205 -5.40 38.92 -4.65
C LEU A 205 -6.02 37.62 -5.18
N LEU A 206 -6.77 37.69 -6.29
CA LEU A 206 -7.29 36.51 -6.98
C LEU A 206 -6.15 35.64 -7.52
N TYR A 207 -5.14 36.26 -8.14
CA TYR A 207 -3.98 35.54 -8.67
C TYR A 207 -3.18 34.85 -7.56
N THR A 208 -2.87 35.56 -6.47
CA THR A 208 -2.13 35.00 -5.33
C THR A 208 -2.93 33.89 -4.63
N THR A 209 -4.23 34.08 -4.43
CA THR A 209 -5.09 33.04 -3.85
C THR A 209 -5.12 31.81 -4.76
N ARG A 210 -5.33 31.98 -6.08
CA ARG A 210 -5.26 30.93 -7.11
C ARG A 210 -3.92 30.20 -7.15
N LYS A 211 -2.81 30.90 -6.92
CA LYS A 211 -1.48 30.31 -6.86
C LYS A 211 -1.26 29.47 -5.60
N ASP A 212 -1.70 29.98 -4.44
CA ASP A 212 -1.64 29.26 -3.16
C ASP A 212 -2.48 27.95 -3.19
N PHE A 213 -3.56 27.91 -3.96
CA PHE A 213 -4.35 26.67 -4.17
C PHE A 213 -3.55 25.57 -4.85
N ARG A 214 -2.76 25.90 -5.88
CA ARG A 214 -2.08 24.90 -6.72
C ARG A 214 -1.01 24.12 -5.94
N HIS A 215 -0.25 24.82 -5.09
CA HIS A 215 0.82 24.21 -4.30
C HIS A 215 0.33 23.23 -3.22
N GLU A 216 -0.96 23.23 -2.85
CA GLU A 216 -1.49 22.25 -1.89
C GLU A 216 -1.83 20.90 -2.53
N LEU A 217 -2.00 20.84 -3.86
CA LEU A 217 -2.39 19.64 -4.60
C LEU A 217 -1.41 19.37 -5.75
N THR A 218 -0.32 18.69 -5.48
CA THR A 218 0.70 18.34 -6.49
C THR A 218 0.53 16.90 -7.01
N VAL A 219 0.39 16.76 -8.32
CA VAL A 219 0.40 15.48 -9.03
C VAL A 219 1.86 15.08 -9.24
N SER A 220 2.34 14.20 -8.38
CA SER A 220 3.68 13.61 -8.47
C SER A 220 3.70 12.32 -9.29
N SER A 221 4.90 11.84 -9.62
CA SER A 221 5.13 10.53 -10.24
C SER A 221 4.42 9.38 -9.52
N HIS A 222 4.34 9.43 -8.19
CA HIS A 222 3.67 8.41 -7.36
C HIS A 222 2.16 8.37 -7.59
N VAL A 223 1.54 9.52 -7.84
CA VAL A 223 0.11 9.63 -8.13
C VAL A 223 -0.20 8.94 -9.45
N ILE A 224 0.61 9.20 -10.48
CA ILE A 224 0.45 8.58 -11.80
C ILE A 224 0.62 7.06 -11.69
N ALA A 225 1.65 6.60 -10.98
CA ALA A 225 1.85 5.18 -10.75
C ALA A 225 0.64 4.52 -10.05
N LYS A 226 0.04 5.19 -9.07
CA LYS A 226 -1.20 4.71 -8.41
C LYS A 226 -2.43 4.75 -9.32
N ALA A 227 -2.55 5.78 -10.17
CA ALA A 227 -3.64 5.91 -11.13
C ALA A 227 -3.62 4.77 -12.16
N VAL A 228 -2.42 4.44 -12.65
CA VAL A 228 -2.17 3.40 -13.66
C VAL A 228 -2.20 1.98 -13.10
N SER A 229 -1.79 1.80 -11.84
CA SER A 229 -1.65 0.49 -11.19
C SER A 229 -2.81 -0.50 -11.47
N PRO A 230 -4.10 -0.13 -11.31
CA PRO A 230 -5.22 -1.03 -11.60
C PRO A 230 -5.45 -1.32 -13.09
N LEU A 231 -4.96 -0.47 -14.00
CA LEU A 231 -5.10 -0.69 -15.45
C LEU A 231 -4.11 -1.74 -15.97
N ILE A 232 -2.91 -1.78 -15.37
CA ILE A 232 -1.81 -2.66 -15.80
C ILE A 232 -1.73 -3.93 -14.95
N ASP A 233 -2.50 -4.04 -13.85
CA ASP A 233 -2.31 -5.07 -12.82
C ASP A 233 -0.84 -5.06 -12.31
N ALA A 234 -0.27 -3.86 -12.11
CA ALA A 234 1.12 -3.66 -11.70
C ALA A 234 1.22 -2.72 -10.49
N PRO A 235 1.96 -3.08 -9.43
CA PRO A 235 2.10 -2.22 -8.26
C PRO A 235 2.94 -0.95 -8.54
N PRO A 236 2.69 0.16 -7.83
CA PRO A 236 3.37 1.44 -8.08
C PRO A 236 4.91 1.41 -8.08
N PRO A 237 5.61 0.68 -7.19
CA PRO A 237 7.07 0.65 -7.18
C PRO A 237 7.69 0.14 -8.49
N TRP A 238 7.05 -0.88 -9.10
CA TRP A 238 7.50 -1.44 -10.37
C TRP A 238 7.34 -0.45 -11.53
N LEU A 239 6.29 0.37 -11.51
CA LEU A 239 6.07 1.44 -12.49
C LEU A 239 7.08 2.59 -12.32
N LEU A 240 7.47 2.88 -11.08
CA LEU A 240 8.50 3.88 -10.77
C LEU A 240 9.91 3.42 -11.18
N SER A 241 10.09 2.13 -11.52
CA SER A 241 11.40 1.50 -11.75
C SER A 241 12.28 1.52 -10.50
N GLU A 242 11.64 1.57 -9.32
CA GLU A 242 12.31 1.35 -8.04
C GLU A 242 12.29 -0.15 -7.76
N PRO A 243 13.45 -0.81 -7.56
CA PRO A 243 13.43 -2.20 -7.15
C PRO A 243 12.68 -2.30 -5.81
N PRO A 244 11.72 -3.24 -5.65
CA PRO A 244 11.04 -3.42 -4.37
C PRO A 244 12.09 -3.59 -3.27
N LEU A 245 11.98 -2.80 -2.21
CA LEU A 245 12.92 -2.80 -1.09
C LEU A 245 13.07 -4.24 -0.54
N LEU A 246 14.19 -4.88 -0.87
CA LEU A 246 14.60 -6.17 -0.29
C LEU A 246 15.10 -6.01 1.15
N GLN A 247 15.19 -4.78 1.66
CA GLN A 247 15.59 -4.49 3.03
C GLN A 247 14.57 -5.05 4.02
N ASN A 248 15.06 -5.73 5.06
CA ASN A 248 14.24 -6.33 6.13
C ASN A 248 13.19 -7.34 5.64
N LEU A 249 13.38 -7.95 4.47
CA LEU A 249 12.45 -8.93 3.90
C LEU A 249 12.21 -10.11 4.85
N GLU A 250 13.27 -10.62 5.50
CA GLU A 250 13.17 -11.69 6.50
C GLU A 250 12.24 -11.30 7.66
N GLN A 251 12.42 -10.10 8.22
CA GLN A 251 11.62 -9.61 9.35
C GLN A 251 10.16 -9.44 8.95
N ARG A 252 9.89 -8.91 7.75
CA ARG A 252 8.53 -8.72 7.24
C ARG A 252 7.81 -10.04 7.01
N ILE A 253 8.47 -11.05 6.41
CA ILE A 253 7.87 -12.38 6.24
C ILE A 253 7.73 -13.10 7.58
N ALA A 254 8.67 -12.96 8.50
CA ALA A 254 8.62 -13.60 9.82
C ALA A 254 7.40 -13.16 10.66
N LYS A 255 6.80 -12.00 10.36
CA LYS A 255 5.51 -11.57 10.95
C LYS A 255 4.35 -12.48 10.58
N ARG A 256 4.41 -13.15 9.42
CA ARG A 256 3.38 -14.02 8.88
C ARG A 256 3.74 -15.51 8.95
N VAL A 257 5.02 -15.84 8.76
CA VAL A 257 5.51 -17.23 8.71
C VAL A 257 6.32 -17.54 9.96
N ILE A 258 6.03 -18.67 10.61
CA ILE A 258 6.65 -19.07 11.87
C ILE A 258 7.54 -20.30 11.66
N GLY A 259 8.76 -20.28 12.21
CA GLY A 259 9.62 -21.46 12.34
C GLY A 259 10.34 -21.90 11.06
N GLN A 260 10.39 -21.04 10.05
CA GLN A 260 11.05 -21.29 8.76
C GLN A 260 12.12 -20.22 8.48
N GLU A 261 12.82 -19.75 9.51
CA GLU A 261 13.80 -18.66 9.39
C GLU A 261 14.92 -18.98 8.39
N HIS A 262 15.33 -20.25 8.30
CA HIS A 262 16.31 -20.71 7.31
C HIS A 262 15.81 -20.61 5.87
N VAL A 263 14.51 -20.80 5.63
CA VAL A 263 13.89 -20.65 4.31
C VAL A 263 13.92 -19.18 3.90
N LEU A 264 13.57 -18.29 4.82
CA LEU A 264 13.59 -16.84 4.57
C LEU A 264 14.99 -16.37 4.23
N HIS A 265 15.99 -16.84 4.97
CA HIS A 265 17.39 -16.52 4.71
C HIS A 265 17.89 -17.00 3.35
N ALA A 266 17.52 -18.23 2.95
CA ALA A 266 17.89 -18.75 1.64
C ALA A 266 17.22 -17.95 0.50
N VAL A 267 15.94 -17.60 0.66
CA VAL A 267 15.21 -16.78 -0.32
C VAL A 267 15.82 -15.37 -0.42
N THR A 268 16.09 -14.69 0.69
CA THR A 268 16.71 -13.35 0.67
C THR A 268 18.11 -13.37 0.08
N ALA A 269 18.93 -14.35 0.44
CA ALA A 269 20.26 -14.53 -0.12
C ALA A 269 20.19 -14.74 -1.64
N ALA A 270 19.29 -15.60 -2.13
CA ALA A 270 19.11 -15.86 -3.56
C ALA A 270 18.58 -14.64 -4.32
N LEU A 271 17.60 -13.92 -3.76
CA LEU A 271 17.06 -12.68 -4.37
C LEU A 271 18.10 -11.55 -4.43
N SER A 272 19.08 -11.53 -3.52
CA SER A 272 20.11 -10.50 -3.45
C SER A 272 21.27 -10.72 -4.43
N ARG A 273 21.41 -11.91 -5.03
CA ARG A 273 22.48 -12.22 -6.00
C ARG A 273 22.23 -11.44 -7.31
N GLN A 274 23.28 -10.83 -7.87
CA GLN A 274 23.18 -10.17 -9.18
C GLN A 274 22.81 -11.20 -10.26
N ARG A 275 21.76 -10.91 -11.04
CA ARG A 275 21.21 -11.83 -12.03
C ARG A 275 21.50 -11.38 -13.46
N PRO A 276 21.72 -12.33 -14.40
CA PRO A 276 21.65 -12.02 -15.82
C PRO A 276 20.22 -11.56 -16.18
N GLN A 277 20.10 -10.51 -17.01
CA GLN A 277 18.84 -9.81 -17.34
C GLN A 277 17.74 -10.68 -17.97
N ARG A 278 17.99 -11.96 -18.24
CA ARG A 278 17.06 -12.85 -18.93
C ARG A 278 16.40 -13.89 -18.02
N ARG A 279 16.67 -13.97 -16.72
CA ARG A 279 16.02 -14.96 -15.84
C ARG A 279 14.84 -14.36 -15.06
N PRO A 280 13.91 -15.18 -14.56
CA PRO A 280 12.90 -14.73 -13.60
C PRO A 280 13.52 -14.04 -12.37
N ILE A 281 12.72 -13.26 -11.65
CA ILE A 281 13.10 -12.58 -10.39
C ILE A 281 13.51 -13.59 -9.32
N GLY A 282 13.19 -14.85 -9.47
CA GLY A 282 13.77 -15.91 -8.67
C GLY A 282 13.11 -17.23 -8.96
N SER A 283 13.84 -18.30 -8.71
CA SER A 283 13.34 -19.66 -8.92
C SER A 283 13.68 -20.54 -7.73
N PHE A 284 12.67 -21.09 -7.08
CA PHE A 284 12.83 -21.88 -5.86
C PHE A 284 12.11 -23.21 -5.96
N LEU A 285 12.79 -24.29 -5.54
CA LEU A 285 12.16 -25.60 -5.36
C LEU A 285 11.98 -25.88 -3.87
N PHE A 286 10.74 -25.79 -3.39
CA PHE A 286 10.34 -26.04 -2.01
C PHE A 286 10.03 -27.52 -1.77
N MET A 287 10.82 -28.15 -0.90
CA MET A 287 10.69 -29.55 -0.52
C MET A 287 10.01 -29.71 0.86
N CYS A 288 9.54 -30.92 1.17
CA CYS A 288 8.84 -31.39 2.40
C CYS A 288 7.31 -31.49 2.28
N GLY A 289 6.64 -32.24 3.16
CA GLY A 289 5.21 -32.60 3.07
C GLY A 289 4.21 -31.43 3.20
N SER A 290 2.90 -31.69 2.98
CA SER A 290 1.86 -30.65 3.04
C SER A 290 1.72 -30.00 4.43
N GLY A 291 1.17 -28.79 4.48
CA GLY A 291 0.89 -28.07 5.72
C GLY A 291 2.06 -27.31 6.37
N HIS A 292 3.27 -27.31 5.80
CA HIS A 292 4.45 -26.65 6.38
C HIS A 292 4.63 -25.16 5.99
N GLY A 293 3.64 -24.56 5.29
CA GLY A 293 3.68 -23.13 4.96
C GLY A 293 4.35 -22.76 3.63
N ARG A 294 4.52 -23.71 2.70
CA ARG A 294 5.08 -23.46 1.35
C ARG A 294 4.30 -22.39 0.58
N THR A 295 2.98 -22.59 0.47
CA THR A 295 2.06 -21.63 -0.15
C THR A 295 1.99 -20.32 0.63
N GLU A 296 2.16 -20.36 1.95
CA GLU A 296 2.11 -19.15 2.79
C GLU A 296 3.33 -18.25 2.57
N ILE A 297 4.52 -18.84 2.40
CA ILE A 297 5.72 -18.09 1.98
C ILE A 297 5.53 -17.51 0.58
N ALA A 298 4.93 -18.26 -0.35
CA ALA A 298 4.65 -17.75 -1.69
C ALA A 298 3.71 -16.53 -1.65
N LYS A 299 2.64 -16.59 -0.86
CA LYS A 299 1.69 -15.47 -0.64
C LYS A 299 2.35 -14.28 0.06
N ALA A 300 3.20 -14.53 1.06
CA ALA A 300 3.95 -13.48 1.73
C ALA A 300 4.93 -12.77 0.76
N LEU A 301 5.61 -13.53 -0.10
CA LEU A 301 6.48 -12.97 -1.14
C LEU A 301 5.67 -12.19 -2.20
N ALA A 302 4.48 -12.67 -2.55
CA ALA A 302 3.57 -11.97 -3.46
C ALA A 302 3.19 -10.58 -2.92
N GLU A 303 2.76 -10.54 -1.65
CA GLU A 303 2.39 -9.30 -0.96
C GLU A 303 3.57 -8.33 -0.84
N LEU A 304 4.77 -8.83 -0.52
CA LEU A 304 5.93 -7.97 -0.31
C LEU A 304 6.56 -7.43 -1.60
N LEU A 305 6.63 -8.24 -2.66
CA LEU A 305 7.29 -7.88 -3.91
C LEU A 305 6.32 -7.23 -4.90
N PHE A 306 5.06 -7.68 -4.92
CA PHE A 306 4.06 -7.26 -5.89
C PHE A 306 2.90 -6.48 -5.26
N GLY A 307 2.91 -6.26 -3.94
CA GLY A 307 1.95 -5.40 -3.24
C GLY A 307 0.64 -6.07 -2.84
N ASP A 308 0.37 -7.28 -3.32
CA ASP A 308 -0.86 -8.03 -3.01
C ASP A 308 -0.57 -9.54 -2.91
N LYS A 309 -1.18 -10.19 -1.91
CA LYS A 309 -1.11 -11.63 -1.65
C LYS A 309 -1.77 -12.45 -2.78
N ASP A 310 -2.73 -11.86 -3.49
CA ASP A 310 -3.49 -12.50 -4.56
C ASP A 310 -2.79 -12.39 -5.93
N MET A 311 -1.60 -11.76 -5.98
CA MET A 311 -0.68 -11.79 -7.12
C MET A 311 0.07 -13.13 -7.24
N ILE A 312 -0.66 -14.22 -6.99
CA ILE A 312 -0.18 -15.59 -7.10
C ILE A 312 -1.05 -16.35 -8.11
N THR A 313 -0.39 -17.00 -9.07
CA THR A 313 -1.06 -17.91 -10.01
C THR A 313 -0.61 -19.32 -9.69
N GLU A 314 -1.55 -20.16 -9.22
CA GLU A 314 -1.28 -21.52 -8.77
C GLU A 314 -1.61 -22.54 -9.86
N PHE A 315 -0.67 -23.43 -10.16
CA PHE A 315 -0.80 -24.53 -11.11
C PHE A 315 -0.53 -25.86 -10.40
N ASP A 316 -1.56 -26.70 -10.27
CA ASP A 316 -1.39 -28.06 -9.73
C ASP A 316 -0.95 -29.02 -10.82
N LEU A 317 0.34 -29.36 -10.84
CA LEU A 317 0.94 -30.24 -11.84
C LEU A 317 0.57 -31.72 -11.64
N ALA A 318 -0.13 -32.08 -10.56
CA ALA A 318 -0.75 -33.39 -10.45
C ALA A 318 -1.81 -33.64 -11.54
N LYS A 319 -2.39 -32.57 -12.11
CA LYS A 319 -3.32 -32.64 -13.25
C LYS A 319 -2.59 -32.80 -14.60
N HIS A 320 -1.27 -32.65 -14.62
CA HIS A 320 -0.42 -32.60 -15.81
C HIS A 320 0.50 -33.83 -15.95
N THR A 321 -0.04 -35.02 -15.68
CA THR A 321 0.69 -36.31 -15.73
C THR A 321 0.74 -36.93 -17.13
N GLY A 322 -0.17 -36.54 -18.03
CA GLY A 322 -0.35 -37.16 -19.34
C GLY A 322 0.51 -36.57 -20.46
N PRO A 323 0.58 -37.24 -21.63
CA PRO A 323 1.39 -36.76 -22.75
C PRO A 323 0.86 -35.44 -23.35
N ASN A 324 -0.46 -35.22 -23.32
CA ASN A 324 -1.09 -33.99 -23.84
C ASN A 324 -1.01 -32.81 -22.85
N SER A 325 -0.37 -32.98 -21.70
CA SER A 325 -0.31 -31.95 -20.66
C SER A 325 0.49 -30.71 -21.07
N LEU A 326 1.49 -30.89 -21.94
CA LEU A 326 2.26 -29.79 -22.54
C LEU A 326 1.36 -28.87 -23.37
N SER A 327 0.55 -29.47 -24.25
CA SER A 327 -0.39 -28.75 -25.11
C SER A 327 -1.44 -27.96 -24.32
N ARG A 328 -1.85 -28.44 -23.15
CA ARG A 328 -2.77 -27.69 -22.26
C ARG A 328 -2.10 -26.50 -21.59
N LEU A 329 -0.84 -26.62 -21.20
CA LEU A 329 -0.11 -25.54 -20.52
C LEU A 329 0.31 -24.42 -21.48
N ILE A 330 0.85 -24.77 -22.65
CA ILE A 330 1.44 -23.84 -23.61
C ILE A 330 0.45 -23.44 -24.73
N GLY A 331 -0.52 -24.31 -25.00
CA GLY A 331 -1.43 -24.18 -26.12
C GLY A 331 -0.96 -24.91 -27.37
N VAL A 332 -1.79 -24.89 -28.40
CA VAL A 332 -1.56 -25.52 -29.70
C VAL A 332 -1.93 -24.53 -30.81
N LEU A 333 -1.17 -24.54 -31.90
CA LEU A 333 -1.45 -23.73 -33.08
C LEU A 333 -2.86 -24.02 -33.61
N SER A 334 -3.56 -22.97 -34.00
CA SER A 334 -4.78 -23.11 -34.81
C SER A 334 -4.41 -23.63 -36.19
N SER A 335 -5.04 -24.73 -36.62
CA SER A 335 -4.95 -25.21 -37.99
C SER A 335 -6.21 -24.80 -38.76
N HIS A 336 -6.19 -24.89 -40.09
CA HIS A 336 -7.39 -24.60 -40.90
C HIS A 336 -8.59 -25.52 -40.56
N MET A 337 -8.35 -26.66 -39.90
CA MET A 337 -9.36 -27.66 -39.57
C MET A 337 -9.83 -27.59 -38.11
N GLU A 338 -9.02 -27.04 -37.19
CA GLU A 338 -9.35 -27.00 -35.76
C GLU A 338 -8.97 -25.65 -35.13
N PRO A 339 -9.87 -25.02 -34.37
CA PRO A 339 -9.55 -23.82 -33.60
C PRO A 339 -8.45 -24.17 -32.59
N GLY A 340 -7.38 -23.36 -32.59
CA GLY A 340 -6.23 -23.59 -31.72
C GLY A 340 -6.60 -23.50 -30.25
N MET A 341 -6.01 -24.35 -29.42
CA MET A 341 -6.21 -24.33 -27.98
C MET A 341 -5.24 -23.31 -27.36
N LYS A 342 -5.78 -22.34 -26.61
CA LYS A 342 -4.95 -21.44 -25.80
C LYS A 342 -4.36 -22.18 -24.59
N GLY A 343 -3.11 -21.89 -24.26
CA GLY A 343 -2.43 -22.49 -23.12
C GLY A 343 -2.79 -21.83 -21.79
N GLU A 344 -3.00 -22.65 -20.76
CA GLU A 344 -3.34 -22.18 -19.41
C GLU A 344 -2.23 -21.30 -18.81
N LEU A 345 -0.96 -21.73 -18.91
CA LEU A 345 0.19 -20.99 -18.39
C LEU A 345 0.49 -19.76 -19.26
N SER A 346 0.51 -19.93 -20.59
CA SER A 346 0.83 -18.84 -21.51
C SER A 346 -0.15 -17.69 -21.41
N GLU A 347 -1.46 -17.96 -21.30
CA GLU A 347 -2.46 -16.90 -21.18
C GLU A 347 -2.47 -16.26 -19.79
N ALA A 348 -2.26 -17.04 -18.72
CA ALA A 348 -2.20 -16.50 -17.38
C ALA A 348 -1.06 -15.48 -17.23
N VAL A 349 0.13 -15.81 -17.75
CA VAL A 349 1.30 -14.93 -17.67
C VAL A 349 1.18 -13.72 -18.61
N LYS A 350 0.59 -13.88 -19.80
CA LYS A 350 0.28 -12.73 -20.67
C LYS A 350 -0.69 -11.76 -20.03
N LYS A 351 -1.71 -12.28 -19.33
CA LYS A 351 -2.68 -11.45 -18.61
C LYS A 351 -2.05 -10.75 -17.41
N ARG A 352 -1.15 -11.44 -16.69
CA ARG A 352 -0.46 -10.94 -15.49
C ARG A 352 1.03 -11.26 -15.56
N PRO A 353 1.85 -10.41 -16.20
CA PRO A 353 3.28 -10.64 -16.37
C PRO A 353 4.09 -10.40 -15.09
N LEU A 354 3.49 -9.76 -14.08
CA LEU A 354 4.06 -9.48 -12.77
C LEU A 354 3.35 -10.34 -11.73
N GLY A 355 4.10 -11.09 -10.93
CA GLY A 355 3.54 -11.89 -9.84
C GLY A 355 4.36 -13.12 -9.49
N VAL A 356 3.80 -13.93 -8.61
CA VAL A 356 4.34 -15.23 -8.20
C VAL A 356 3.63 -16.33 -8.98
N ILE A 357 4.39 -17.22 -9.61
CA ILE A 357 3.86 -18.42 -10.25
C ILE A 357 4.21 -19.60 -9.37
N LEU A 358 3.19 -20.25 -8.80
CA LEU A 358 3.34 -21.41 -7.94
C LEU A 358 3.00 -22.69 -8.70
N PHE A 359 4.00 -23.52 -8.97
CA PHE A 359 3.82 -24.87 -9.52
C PHE A 359 3.79 -25.89 -8.39
N ASP A 360 2.61 -26.39 -8.04
CA ASP A 360 2.43 -27.38 -6.99
C ASP A 360 2.61 -28.81 -7.53
N ASN A 361 3.17 -29.71 -6.73
CA ASN A 361 3.35 -31.13 -7.06
C ASN A 361 4.16 -31.40 -8.34
N VAL A 362 5.28 -30.69 -8.54
CA VAL A 362 6.12 -30.84 -9.75
C VAL A 362 6.64 -32.26 -9.95
N ASP A 363 6.76 -33.04 -8.88
CA ASP A 363 7.17 -34.44 -8.94
C ASP A 363 6.19 -35.36 -9.69
N LYS A 364 4.91 -34.98 -9.77
CA LYS A 364 3.88 -35.74 -10.48
C LYS A 364 3.75 -35.33 -11.94
N ALA A 365 4.43 -34.26 -12.36
CA ALA A 365 4.31 -33.73 -13.72
C ALA A 365 4.91 -34.70 -14.75
N HIS A 366 4.35 -34.68 -15.97
CA HIS A 366 4.96 -35.37 -17.09
C HIS A 366 6.36 -34.79 -17.39
N VAL A 367 7.28 -35.63 -17.85
CA VAL A 367 8.69 -35.25 -18.12
C VAL A 367 8.80 -34.04 -19.04
N SER A 368 7.97 -33.97 -20.09
CA SER A 368 7.96 -32.84 -21.03
C SER A 368 7.58 -31.51 -20.38
N VAL A 369 6.77 -31.52 -19.31
CA VAL A 369 6.43 -30.30 -18.56
C VAL A 369 7.63 -29.83 -17.74
N ILE A 370 8.36 -30.76 -17.13
CA ILE A 370 9.58 -30.45 -16.37
C ILE A 370 10.65 -29.83 -17.29
N ASP A 371 10.78 -30.33 -18.51
CA ASP A 371 11.73 -29.79 -19.51
C ASP A 371 11.40 -28.33 -19.87
N ILE A 372 10.12 -28.00 -20.05
CA ILE A 372 9.67 -26.62 -20.25
C ILE A 372 9.92 -25.74 -19.04
N LEU A 373 9.66 -26.23 -17.83
CA LEU A 373 9.94 -25.47 -16.60
C LEU A 373 11.44 -25.14 -16.50
N ALA A 374 12.31 -26.09 -16.86
CA ALA A 374 13.75 -25.86 -16.91
C ALA A 374 14.13 -24.77 -17.93
N GLU A 375 13.45 -24.70 -19.07
CA GLU A 375 13.62 -23.65 -20.07
C GLU A 375 13.18 -22.28 -19.53
N ILE A 376 11.98 -22.20 -18.94
CA ILE A 376 11.43 -20.96 -18.36
C ILE A 376 12.39 -20.39 -17.31
N ILE A 377 12.90 -21.23 -16.40
CA ILE A 377 13.80 -20.80 -15.32
C ILE A 377 15.18 -20.42 -15.87
N GLY A 378 15.66 -21.12 -16.90
CA GLY A 378 16.96 -20.89 -17.49
C GLY A 378 17.04 -19.64 -18.37
N SER A 379 16.00 -19.42 -19.20
CA SER A 379 15.98 -18.41 -20.26
C SER A 379 15.05 -17.22 -19.99
N GLY A 380 14.09 -17.37 -19.06
CA GLY A 380 13.03 -16.40 -18.74
C GLY A 380 12.01 -16.16 -19.83
N TYR A 381 12.07 -16.90 -20.95
CA TYR A 381 11.12 -16.78 -22.05
C TYR A 381 10.56 -18.15 -22.42
N LEU A 382 9.33 -18.15 -22.90
CA LEU A 382 8.67 -19.33 -23.45
C LEU A 382 8.01 -18.97 -24.77
N LEU A 383 8.05 -19.86 -25.75
CA LEU A 383 7.22 -19.73 -26.95
C LEU A 383 5.89 -20.42 -26.70
N ASP A 384 4.80 -19.68 -26.86
CA ASP A 384 3.46 -20.25 -26.78
C ASP A 384 3.17 -21.16 -27.99
N GLY A 385 2.03 -21.85 -27.93
CA GLY A 385 1.60 -22.74 -29.01
C GLY A 385 1.29 -22.02 -30.31
N GLN A 386 1.31 -20.68 -30.37
CA GLN A 386 1.07 -19.85 -31.54
C GLN A 386 2.36 -19.17 -32.06
N GLY A 387 3.50 -19.38 -31.39
CA GLY A 387 4.78 -18.77 -31.74
C GLY A 387 5.03 -17.38 -31.13
N ASN A 388 4.17 -16.92 -30.20
CA ASN A 388 4.39 -15.69 -29.46
C ASN A 388 5.33 -15.93 -28.27
N THR A 389 6.22 -14.99 -28.01
CA THR A 389 7.09 -15.01 -26.82
C THR A 389 6.33 -14.56 -25.58
N VAL A 390 6.32 -15.40 -24.55
CA VAL A 390 5.83 -15.13 -23.20
C VAL A 390 7.02 -14.81 -22.31
N ASP A 391 6.95 -13.69 -21.59
CA ASP A 391 8.04 -13.16 -20.75
C ASP A 391 7.81 -13.48 -19.27
N PHE A 392 8.78 -14.18 -18.65
CA PHE A 392 8.80 -14.54 -17.24
C PHE A 392 9.84 -13.75 -16.44
N THR A 393 10.58 -12.81 -17.05
CA THR A 393 11.67 -12.06 -16.39
C THR A 393 11.20 -11.24 -15.19
N LYS A 394 9.94 -10.83 -15.16
CA LYS A 394 9.30 -10.11 -14.04
C LYS A 394 8.43 -10.99 -13.14
N THR A 395 8.62 -12.29 -13.18
CA THR A 395 7.89 -13.26 -12.35
C THR A 395 8.79 -13.89 -11.30
N LEU A 396 8.22 -14.27 -10.16
CA LEU A 396 8.86 -15.13 -9.17
C LEU A 396 8.32 -16.55 -9.34
N VAL A 397 9.18 -17.52 -9.66
CA VAL A 397 8.78 -18.92 -9.88
C VAL A 397 9.03 -19.73 -8.61
N ILE A 398 7.97 -20.27 -8.01
CA ILE A 398 8.04 -21.17 -6.86
C ILE A 398 7.49 -22.52 -7.28
N MET A 399 8.23 -23.58 -7.00
CA MET A 399 7.84 -24.95 -7.28
C MET A 399 7.80 -25.72 -5.97
N THR A 400 6.84 -26.62 -5.81
CA THR A 400 6.79 -27.51 -4.65
C THR A 400 6.97 -28.96 -5.09
N THR A 401 7.59 -29.74 -4.22
CA THR A 401 7.67 -31.19 -4.40
C THR A 401 7.53 -31.94 -3.09
N ASN A 402 6.92 -33.12 -3.16
CA ASN A 402 6.82 -34.04 -2.04
C ASN A 402 7.79 -35.24 -2.16
N VAL A 403 8.75 -35.19 -3.09
CA VAL A 403 9.77 -36.25 -3.27
C VAL A 403 10.53 -36.46 -1.96
N GLY A 404 10.67 -37.73 -1.58
CA GLY A 404 11.39 -38.20 -0.40
C GLY A 404 10.83 -37.82 0.96
N CYS A 405 9.66 -37.19 1.00
CA CYS A 405 9.01 -36.76 2.23
C CYS A 405 8.37 -37.93 3.00
N ASP A 406 7.91 -38.97 2.30
CA ASP A 406 7.20 -40.10 2.91
C ASP A 406 8.12 -41.14 3.58
N LYS A 407 9.39 -41.23 3.17
CA LYS A 407 10.31 -42.30 3.59
C LYS A 407 11.31 -41.90 4.67
N PHE A 408 11.66 -40.61 4.78
CA PHE A 408 12.85 -40.17 5.52
C PHE A 408 12.55 -39.19 6.67
N TRP A 409 11.36 -39.22 7.25
CA TRP A 409 10.99 -38.24 8.27
C TRP A 409 10.88 -38.80 9.70
N PRO A 410 11.96 -38.77 10.51
CA PRO A 410 11.82 -38.87 11.94
C PRO A 410 11.64 -37.46 12.50
N TRP A 411 10.51 -37.22 13.15
CA TRP A 411 10.11 -36.04 13.94
C TRP A 411 11.11 -35.61 15.03
N HIS A 412 12.30 -36.22 15.10
CA HIS A 412 13.30 -36.09 16.16
C HIS A 412 14.77 -36.11 15.68
N CYS A 413 15.06 -35.95 14.38
CA CYS A 413 16.47 -35.86 13.91
C CYS A 413 17.05 -34.49 14.28
N LYS A 414 18.14 -34.46 15.09
CA LYS A 414 18.96 -33.24 15.34
C LYS A 414 19.53 -32.61 14.06
N CYS A 415 19.49 -33.37 12.98
CA CYS A 415 19.88 -33.05 11.62
C CYS A 415 19.10 -31.86 11.05
N ALA A 416 17.86 -31.64 11.51
CA ALA A 416 17.02 -30.51 11.11
C ALA A 416 17.61 -29.16 11.55
N ASP A 417 18.30 -29.11 12.69
CA ASP A 417 18.94 -27.89 13.18
C ASP A 417 20.18 -27.52 12.36
N GLU A 418 20.91 -28.51 11.84
CA GLU A 418 22.11 -28.28 11.01
C GLU A 418 21.80 -27.78 9.59
N VAL A 419 20.55 -27.93 9.11
CA VAL A 419 20.06 -27.32 7.85
C VAL A 419 20.17 -25.79 7.89
N GLN A 420 20.34 -25.16 9.07
CA GLN A 420 20.55 -23.70 9.17
C GLN A 420 21.90 -23.24 8.59
N LYS A 421 22.86 -24.14 8.40
CA LYS A 421 24.26 -23.78 8.13
C LYS A 421 24.65 -23.75 6.65
N PHE A 422 23.80 -24.21 5.72
CA PHE A 422 24.19 -24.35 4.31
C PHE A 422 23.07 -24.01 3.33
N PRO A 423 23.32 -23.16 2.30
CA PRO A 423 22.49 -23.12 1.12
C PRO A 423 22.64 -24.45 0.35
N VAL A 424 21.50 -25.02 0.00
CA VAL A 424 21.34 -26.43 -0.37
C VAL A 424 22.04 -26.78 -1.69
N LYS A 425 22.10 -25.81 -2.61
CA LYS A 425 22.73 -25.97 -3.91
C LYS A 425 24.24 -26.24 -3.84
N GLU A 426 24.94 -25.72 -2.83
CA GLU A 426 26.38 -25.93 -2.64
C GLU A 426 26.69 -27.34 -2.09
N GLY A 427 25.75 -27.94 -1.34
CA GLY A 427 25.89 -29.30 -0.79
C GLY A 427 25.41 -30.44 -1.70
N LEU A 428 24.76 -30.14 -2.83
CA LEU A 428 24.19 -31.14 -3.76
C LEU A 428 25.25 -32.02 -4.48
N TYR A 429 26.52 -31.62 -4.41
CA TYR A 429 27.65 -32.25 -5.12
C TYR A 429 28.88 -32.50 -4.23
N ASP A 430 28.78 -32.32 -2.91
CA ASP A 430 29.90 -32.58 -1.99
C ASP A 430 29.83 -34.01 -1.41
N ASP A 431 30.42 -34.96 -2.12
CA ASP A 431 30.49 -36.38 -1.74
C ASP A 431 31.30 -36.62 -0.44
N ALA A 432 32.19 -35.69 -0.06
CA ALA A 432 33.00 -35.77 1.15
C ALA A 432 32.21 -35.39 2.41
N TRP A 433 31.18 -34.56 2.26
CA TRP A 433 30.26 -34.22 3.34
C TRP A 433 29.28 -35.36 3.65
N GLU A 434 28.88 -36.12 2.61
CA GLU A 434 27.95 -37.24 2.69
C GLU A 434 28.44 -38.43 3.52
N THR A 435 29.74 -38.73 3.47
CA THR A 435 30.34 -39.88 4.16
C THR A 435 30.54 -39.64 5.65
N LYS A 436 30.57 -38.37 6.08
CA LYS A 436 30.84 -37.97 7.47
C LYS A 436 29.56 -37.77 8.30
N HIS A 437 28.41 -37.62 7.65
CA HIS A 437 27.17 -37.22 8.29
C HIS A 437 26.00 -38.12 7.86
N ASN A 438 25.59 -39.02 8.76
CA ASN A 438 24.50 -39.98 8.54
C ASN A 438 23.12 -39.29 8.74
N TYR A 439 22.81 -38.28 7.91
CA TYR A 439 21.66 -37.39 8.09
C TYR A 439 20.53 -37.62 7.09
N CYS A 440 19.28 -37.65 7.60
CA CYS A 440 18.05 -37.80 6.81
C CYS A 440 17.90 -36.76 5.69
N TYR A 441 18.48 -35.58 5.88
CA TYR A 441 18.46 -34.49 4.92
C TYR A 441 19.22 -34.80 3.61
N LEU A 442 20.34 -35.52 3.69
CA LEU A 442 21.10 -35.94 2.50
C LEU A 442 20.36 -37.00 1.69
N SER A 443 19.67 -37.91 2.37
CA SER A 443 18.82 -38.90 1.70
C SER A 443 17.70 -38.24 0.91
N LEU A 444 17.09 -37.16 1.46
CA LEU A 444 16.10 -36.36 0.76
C LEU A 444 16.68 -35.75 -0.52
N LEU A 445 17.85 -35.10 -0.42
CA LEU A 445 18.52 -34.50 -1.57
C LEU A 445 18.94 -35.52 -2.63
N ARG A 446 19.38 -36.71 -2.21
CA ARG A 446 19.69 -37.83 -3.13
C ARG A 446 18.45 -38.28 -3.88
N GLU A 447 17.31 -38.46 -3.22
CA GLU A 447 16.06 -38.83 -3.89
C GLU A 447 15.60 -37.71 -4.85
N THR A 448 15.72 -36.43 -4.46
CA THR A 448 15.44 -35.30 -5.34
C THR A 448 16.35 -35.29 -6.58
N LYS A 449 17.65 -35.57 -6.40
CA LYS A 449 18.64 -35.68 -7.49
C LYS A 449 18.38 -36.88 -8.40
N GLN A 450 17.80 -37.96 -7.89
CA GLN A 450 17.40 -39.12 -8.69
C GLN A 450 16.12 -38.85 -9.48
N HIS A 451 15.19 -38.07 -8.91
CA HIS A 451 13.90 -37.79 -9.55
C HIS A 451 14.00 -36.70 -10.64
N PHE A 452 14.73 -35.63 -10.37
CA PHE A 452 14.87 -34.50 -11.30
C PHE A 452 16.18 -34.56 -12.09
N ARG A 453 16.12 -34.16 -13.37
CA ARG A 453 17.32 -34.07 -14.23
C ARG A 453 18.27 -32.98 -13.73
N PRO A 454 19.61 -33.15 -13.88
CA PRO A 454 20.60 -32.15 -13.43
C PRO A 454 20.34 -30.75 -13.99
N GLN A 455 19.99 -30.65 -15.29
CA GLN A 455 19.72 -29.38 -15.97
C GLN A 455 18.60 -28.56 -15.29
N PHE A 456 17.59 -29.23 -14.74
CA PHE A 456 16.52 -28.55 -14.00
C PHE A 456 17.07 -27.98 -12.69
N LEU A 457 17.74 -28.79 -11.87
CA LEU A 457 18.29 -28.37 -10.57
C LEU A 457 19.40 -27.29 -10.70
N GLU A 458 20.18 -27.33 -11.78
CA GLU A 458 21.19 -26.31 -12.08
C GLU A 458 20.59 -24.95 -12.41
N ASN A 459 19.42 -24.92 -13.06
CA ASN A 459 18.75 -23.69 -13.43
C ASN A 459 18.01 -23.03 -12.25
N VAL A 460 17.51 -23.82 -11.30
CA VAL A 460 16.86 -23.30 -10.07
C VAL A 460 17.86 -22.49 -9.23
N ASP A 461 17.46 -21.33 -8.70
CA ASP A 461 18.35 -20.50 -7.87
C ASP A 461 18.72 -21.21 -6.55
N ASP A 462 17.72 -21.81 -5.88
CA ASP A 462 17.94 -22.62 -4.69
C ASP A 462 16.87 -23.70 -4.47
N VAL A 463 17.26 -24.79 -3.82
CA VAL A 463 16.40 -25.94 -3.49
C VAL A 463 16.20 -25.95 -1.98
N ILE A 464 15.03 -25.59 -1.46
CA ILE A 464 14.88 -25.29 -0.03
C ILE A 464 13.97 -26.32 0.65
N ALA A 465 14.46 -26.94 1.71
CA ALA A 465 13.68 -27.87 2.53
C ALA A 465 12.99 -27.18 3.71
N PHE A 466 11.71 -27.45 3.91
CA PHE A 466 10.94 -26.92 5.02
C PHE A 466 11.09 -27.80 6.27
N ARG A 467 11.01 -27.19 7.45
CA ARG A 467 11.07 -27.92 8.72
C ARG A 467 9.67 -28.27 9.20
N SER A 468 9.57 -29.37 9.95
CA SER A 468 8.40 -29.61 10.78
C SER A 468 8.29 -28.55 11.86
N LEU A 469 7.06 -28.10 12.07
CA LEU A 469 6.75 -27.15 13.12
C LEU A 469 6.72 -27.89 14.46
N SER A 470 7.43 -27.35 15.44
CA SER A 470 7.29 -27.78 16.84
C SER A 470 5.90 -27.47 17.36
N PHE A 471 5.49 -28.17 18.43
CA PHE A 471 4.20 -27.94 19.07
C PHE A 471 3.99 -26.47 19.49
N GLN A 472 5.03 -25.80 20.00
CA GLN A 472 4.99 -24.36 20.32
C GLN A 472 4.79 -23.49 19.08
N GLN A 473 5.44 -23.82 17.95
CA GLN A 473 5.25 -23.12 16.68
C GLN A 473 3.84 -23.34 16.13
N LEU A 474 3.27 -24.54 16.27
CA LEU A 474 1.88 -24.83 15.89
C LEU A 474 0.87 -24.01 16.70
N LYS A 475 1.10 -23.81 18.02
CA LYS A 475 0.29 -22.89 18.82
C LYS A 475 0.35 -21.46 18.28
N ALA A 476 1.54 -20.97 17.94
CA ALA A 476 1.70 -19.64 17.37
C ALA A 476 1.03 -19.51 15.98
N VAL A 477 1.07 -20.56 15.15
CA VAL A 477 0.32 -20.63 13.88
C VAL A 477 -1.18 -20.60 14.12
N ALA A 478 -1.69 -21.34 15.11
CA ALA A 478 -3.11 -21.31 15.48
C ALA A 478 -3.55 -19.90 15.90
N ARG A 479 -2.72 -19.17 16.65
CA ARG A 479 -2.97 -17.75 16.98
C ARG A 479 -3.07 -16.87 15.74
N LEU A 480 -2.15 -17.02 14.77
CA LEU A 480 -2.22 -16.26 13.52
C LEU A 480 -3.49 -16.57 12.72
N GLN A 481 -3.86 -17.85 12.60
CA GLN A 481 -5.10 -18.23 11.90
C GLN A 481 -6.36 -17.71 12.59
N LEU A 482 -6.37 -17.67 13.93
CA LEU A 482 -7.45 -17.04 14.69
C LEU A 482 -7.52 -15.53 14.42
N ARG A 483 -6.38 -14.83 14.36
CA ARG A 483 -6.32 -13.42 13.96
C ARG A 483 -6.86 -13.20 12.55
N ASP A 484 -6.51 -14.07 11.60
CA ASP A 484 -6.99 -14.01 10.22
C ASP A 484 -8.51 -14.22 10.14
N ILE A 485 -9.05 -15.25 10.81
CA ILE A 485 -10.49 -15.49 10.89
C ILE A 485 -11.20 -14.30 11.51
N ALA A 486 -10.66 -13.75 12.60
CA ALA A 486 -11.24 -12.60 13.28
C ALA A 486 -11.30 -11.34 12.37
N SER A 487 -10.26 -11.13 11.55
CA SER A 487 -10.22 -10.01 10.60
C SER A 487 -11.25 -10.12 9.48
N CYS A 488 -11.67 -11.34 9.10
CA CYS A 488 -12.66 -11.56 8.05
C CYS A 488 -14.11 -11.44 8.53
N MET A 489 -14.36 -11.45 9.85
CA MET A 489 -15.71 -11.59 10.42
C MET A 489 -16.47 -10.27 10.58
N THR A 490 -15.77 -9.16 10.85
CA THR A 490 -16.41 -7.85 11.04
C THR A 490 -15.56 -6.74 10.42
N GLN A 491 -16.21 -5.70 9.89
CA GLN A 491 -15.53 -4.54 9.28
C GLN A 491 -14.69 -3.73 10.28
N LYS A 492 -15.01 -3.77 11.57
CA LYS A 492 -14.33 -3.01 12.65
C LYS A 492 -13.65 -3.90 13.71
N GLY A 493 -13.47 -5.17 13.39
CA GLY A 493 -12.57 -6.08 14.08
C GLY A 493 -13.11 -6.69 15.38
N LEU A 494 -13.38 -7.99 15.33
CA LEU A 494 -13.56 -8.86 16.50
C LEU A 494 -12.19 -9.20 17.08
N ILE A 495 -11.99 -9.09 18.39
CA ILE A 495 -10.73 -9.55 19.03
C ILE A 495 -10.97 -10.96 19.58
N ILE A 496 -10.18 -11.93 19.14
CA ILE A 496 -10.22 -13.30 19.69
C ILE A 496 -8.95 -13.52 20.50
N TYR A 497 -9.10 -13.78 21.81
CA TYR A 497 -8.00 -14.16 22.69
C TYR A 497 -8.14 -15.62 23.12
N PRO A 498 -7.27 -16.51 22.64
CA PRO A 498 -7.21 -17.89 23.12
C PRO A 498 -6.24 -18.02 24.31
N SER A 499 -6.70 -18.62 25.41
CA SER A 499 -5.82 -19.04 26.50
C SER A 499 -4.84 -20.13 26.06
N GLU A 500 -3.68 -20.24 26.71
CA GLU A 500 -2.69 -21.29 26.40
C GLU A 500 -3.28 -22.71 26.45
N ALA A 501 -4.11 -23.00 27.45
CA ALA A 501 -4.77 -24.30 27.60
C ALA A 501 -5.77 -24.57 26.46
N ALA A 502 -6.46 -23.54 25.95
CA ALA A 502 -7.31 -23.70 24.77
C ALA A 502 -6.48 -24.02 23.52
N LEU A 503 -5.32 -23.36 23.34
CA LEU A 503 -4.42 -23.65 22.22
C LEU A 503 -3.87 -25.07 22.28
N ASP A 504 -3.53 -25.57 23.47
CA ASP A 504 -3.13 -26.96 23.66
C ASP A 504 -4.18 -27.94 23.12
N ILE A 505 -5.45 -27.73 23.49
CA ILE A 505 -6.56 -28.58 23.04
C ILE A 505 -6.79 -28.44 21.54
N ILE A 506 -6.73 -27.22 20.99
CA ILE A 506 -6.93 -26.96 19.55
C ILE A 506 -5.85 -27.69 18.74
N VAL A 507 -4.58 -27.56 19.12
CA VAL A 507 -3.47 -28.22 18.42
C VAL A 507 -3.56 -29.74 18.58
N GLN A 508 -3.87 -30.24 19.77
CA GLN A 508 -4.04 -31.68 19.99
C GLN A 508 -5.19 -32.26 19.16
N ARG A 509 -6.37 -31.64 19.17
CA ARG A 509 -7.54 -32.14 18.42
C ARG A 509 -7.40 -32.04 16.91
N SER A 510 -6.78 -30.97 16.41
CA SER A 510 -6.53 -30.79 14.98
C SER A 510 -5.50 -31.78 14.42
N THR A 511 -4.56 -32.24 15.27
CA THR A 511 -3.53 -33.21 14.89
C THR A 511 -3.91 -34.67 15.19
N TRP A 512 -4.94 -34.92 16.01
CA TRP A 512 -5.43 -36.25 16.39
C TRP A 512 -6.37 -36.88 15.34
N LEU A 513 -5.89 -37.05 14.11
CA LEU A 513 -6.51 -37.96 13.14
C LEU A 513 -5.41 -38.76 12.42
N GLY A 514 -4.80 -39.69 13.16
CA GLY A 514 -3.93 -40.76 12.65
C GLY A 514 -2.53 -40.34 12.20
N ASP A 515 -1.53 -40.52 13.08
CA ASP A 515 -0.06 -40.69 12.91
C ASP A 515 0.74 -39.91 11.85
N ARG A 516 0.13 -39.08 11.02
CA ARG A 516 0.81 -38.19 10.06
C ARG A 516 0.57 -36.78 10.55
N ILE A 517 1.56 -36.23 11.21
CA ILE A 517 1.47 -34.89 11.77
C ILE A 517 1.33 -33.91 10.60
N ASN A 518 0.13 -33.34 10.55
CA ASN A 518 -0.32 -32.45 9.50
C ASN A 518 -0.14 -31.02 10.01
N GLY A 519 0.50 -30.16 9.22
CA GLY A 519 0.82 -28.79 9.62
C GLY A 519 -0.39 -27.85 9.71
N GLY A 520 -0.17 -26.55 9.49
CA GLY A 520 -1.16 -25.49 9.76
C GLY A 520 -2.50 -25.64 9.04
N GLU A 521 -2.57 -26.38 7.93
CA GLU A 521 -3.80 -26.60 7.16
C GLU A 521 -4.91 -27.31 7.96
N LYS A 522 -4.56 -28.33 8.76
CA LYS A 522 -5.56 -29.05 9.58
C LYS A 522 -6.08 -28.19 10.73
N ILE A 523 -5.22 -27.34 11.30
CA ILE A 523 -5.63 -26.36 12.32
C ILE A 523 -6.67 -25.43 11.73
N ARG A 524 -6.42 -24.92 10.51
CA ARG A 524 -7.35 -24.03 9.81
C ARG A 524 -8.70 -24.71 9.58
N MET A 525 -8.73 -25.93 9.03
CA MET A 525 -9.98 -26.66 8.82
C MET A 525 -10.73 -26.91 10.13
N TRP A 526 -10.02 -27.29 11.20
CA TRP A 526 -10.65 -27.50 12.50
C TRP A 526 -11.28 -26.20 13.04
N LEU A 527 -10.59 -25.06 12.89
CA LEU A 527 -11.12 -23.75 13.27
C LEU A 527 -12.35 -23.37 12.42
N GLU A 528 -12.31 -23.63 11.11
CA GLU A 528 -13.44 -23.38 10.19
C GLU A 528 -14.65 -24.28 10.49
N GLU A 529 -14.44 -25.53 10.92
CA GLU A 529 -15.53 -26.45 11.26
C GLU A 529 -16.13 -26.20 12.65
N ASN A 530 -15.33 -25.76 13.63
CA ASN A 530 -15.75 -25.72 15.04
C ASN A 530 -15.95 -24.29 15.58
N LEU A 531 -15.14 -23.32 15.15
CA LEU A 531 -15.18 -21.95 15.68
C LEU A 531 -16.08 -21.04 14.83
N VAL A 532 -15.95 -21.12 13.50
CA VAL A 532 -16.70 -20.26 12.57
C VAL A 532 -18.23 -20.39 12.74
N PRO A 533 -18.82 -21.58 12.93
CA PRO A 533 -20.26 -21.69 13.17
C PRO A 533 -20.70 -20.99 14.46
N VAL A 534 -19.90 -21.06 15.53
CA VAL A 534 -20.19 -20.40 16.81
C VAL A 534 -20.17 -18.88 16.67
N LEU A 535 -19.20 -18.36 15.88
CA LEU A 535 -19.13 -16.94 15.55
C LEU A 535 -20.37 -16.49 14.76
N PHE A 536 -20.76 -17.24 13.72
CA PHE A 536 -21.94 -16.93 12.92
C PHE A 536 -23.24 -16.94 13.74
N GLU A 537 -23.42 -17.92 14.62
CA GLU A 537 -24.61 -17.99 15.47
C GLU A 537 -24.71 -16.76 16.40
N LYS A 538 -23.57 -16.27 16.90
CA LYS A 538 -23.52 -15.08 17.76
C LYS A 538 -23.68 -13.77 17.00
N LEU A 539 -23.12 -13.68 15.79
CA LEU A 539 -23.36 -12.55 14.88
C LEU A 539 -24.85 -12.44 14.54
N ALA A 540 -25.51 -13.56 14.22
CA ALA A 540 -26.94 -13.59 13.89
C ALA A 540 -27.85 -13.16 15.04
N LYS A 541 -27.40 -13.32 16.30
CA LYS A 541 -28.14 -12.92 17.51
C LYS A 541 -27.93 -11.44 17.89
N ASN A 542 -27.28 -10.62 17.04
CA ASN A 542 -26.93 -9.21 17.30
C ASN A 542 -26.16 -8.99 18.62
N GLY A 543 -25.40 -10.00 19.07
CA GLY A 543 -24.69 -9.97 20.36
C GLY A 543 -23.25 -9.45 20.28
N ILE A 544 -22.80 -9.03 19.11
CA ILE A 544 -21.41 -8.62 18.84
C ILE A 544 -21.46 -7.17 18.36
N ASN A 545 -20.77 -6.30 19.09
CA ASN A 545 -20.51 -4.94 18.67
C ASN A 545 -19.12 -4.87 18.05
N ASP A 546 -18.86 -3.79 17.31
CA ASP A 546 -17.49 -3.33 17.07
C ASP A 546 -16.81 -3.26 18.45
N PHE A 547 -15.64 -3.89 18.63
CA PHE A 547 -14.89 -4.01 19.90
C PHE A 547 -15.33 -5.10 20.90
N SER A 548 -16.12 -6.09 20.49
CA SER A 548 -16.30 -7.29 21.31
C SER A 548 -15.00 -8.12 21.36
N ILE A 549 -14.69 -8.66 22.54
CA ILE A 549 -13.61 -9.59 22.80
C ILE A 549 -14.21 -10.96 23.06
N MET A 550 -13.75 -11.95 22.32
CA MET A 550 -14.06 -13.37 22.53
C MET A 550 -12.88 -14.04 23.23
N TYR A 551 -13.12 -14.58 24.42
CA TYR A 551 -12.14 -15.40 25.12
C TYR A 551 -12.44 -16.88 24.85
N ILE A 552 -11.39 -17.61 24.49
CA ILE A 552 -11.44 -19.07 24.35
C ILE A 552 -10.70 -19.68 25.52
N GLU A 553 -11.45 -20.32 26.40
CA GLU A 553 -10.94 -21.01 27.59
C GLU A 553 -11.14 -22.52 27.46
N ALA A 554 -10.28 -23.27 28.14
CA ALA A 554 -10.38 -24.72 28.25
C ALA A 554 -10.75 -25.11 29.68
N SER A 555 -11.78 -25.94 29.82
CA SER A 555 -12.07 -26.58 31.11
C SER A 555 -11.09 -27.74 31.33
N VAL A 556 -10.34 -27.68 32.43
CA VAL A 556 -9.28 -28.65 32.80
C VAL A 556 -9.84 -30.07 33.01
N GLU A 557 -11.13 -30.21 33.32
CA GLU A 557 -11.74 -31.52 33.66
C GLU A 557 -12.38 -32.24 32.46
N THR A 558 -12.92 -31.50 31.48
CA THR A 558 -13.69 -32.08 30.37
C THR A 558 -13.00 -31.97 29.02
N ASN A 559 -11.86 -31.26 28.95
CA ASN A 559 -11.22 -30.82 27.70
C ASN A 559 -12.20 -30.10 26.75
N GLN A 560 -13.32 -29.58 27.25
CA GLN A 560 -14.26 -28.80 26.44
C GLN A 560 -13.80 -27.35 26.37
N LEU A 561 -14.00 -26.75 25.19
CA LEU A 561 -13.72 -25.33 24.97
C LEU A 561 -14.96 -24.53 25.36
N SER A 562 -14.77 -23.51 26.18
CA SER A 562 -15.79 -22.55 26.58
C SER A 562 -15.52 -21.20 25.94
N PHE A 563 -16.58 -20.56 25.46
CA PHE A 563 -16.52 -19.26 24.77
C PHE A 563 -17.18 -18.20 25.63
N SER A 564 -16.41 -17.26 26.15
CA SER A 564 -16.92 -16.11 26.90
C SER A 564 -16.72 -14.81 26.12
N TRP A 565 -17.61 -13.84 26.37
CA TRP A 565 -17.67 -12.60 25.59
C TRP A 565 -17.59 -11.41 26.55
N ALA A 566 -16.75 -10.45 26.22
CA ALA A 566 -16.69 -9.17 26.91
C ALA A 566 -16.73 -8.02 25.91
N ASN A 567 -17.26 -6.89 26.32
CA ASN A 567 -17.09 -5.65 25.57
C ASN A 567 -15.80 -4.99 26.03
N CYS A 568 -14.92 -4.65 25.10
CA CYS A 568 -13.78 -3.80 25.42
C CYS A 568 -14.35 -2.45 25.86
N ARG A 569 -14.27 -2.12 27.16
CA ARG A 569 -14.60 -0.77 27.61
C ARG A 569 -13.61 0.19 26.92
N PRO A 570 -14.04 1.40 26.54
CA PRO A 570 -13.12 2.45 26.08
C PRO A 570 -12.32 2.93 27.30
N SER A 571 -11.36 2.15 27.72
CA SER A 571 -10.33 2.52 28.68
C SER A 571 -8.98 2.25 28.04
N LEU A 572 -8.77 2.88 26.89
CA LEU A 572 -7.46 3.44 26.60
C LEU A 572 -7.34 4.60 27.58
N GLU A 573 -6.41 4.50 28.53
CA GLU A 573 -6.12 5.61 29.43
C GLU A 573 -5.89 6.86 28.58
N GLU A 574 -6.67 7.91 28.83
CA GLU A 574 -6.52 9.26 28.27
C GLU A 574 -5.10 9.86 28.49
N GLN A 575 -4.21 9.13 29.17
CA GLN A 575 -2.86 9.54 29.49
C GLN A 575 -1.90 9.42 28.28
N ASP A 576 -2.12 8.49 27.35
CA ASP A 576 -1.27 8.34 26.16
C ASP A 576 -1.65 9.32 25.03
N VAL A 577 -2.91 9.76 24.97
CA VAL A 577 -3.41 10.73 23.98
C VAL A 577 -2.97 12.17 24.31
N ASN A 578 -2.58 12.42 25.56
CA ASN A 578 -2.12 13.74 26.02
C ASN A 578 -0.70 14.12 25.58
N GLN A 579 -0.02 13.28 24.78
CA GLN A 579 1.27 13.64 24.17
C GLN A 579 1.15 14.45 22.85
N LEU A 580 -0.06 14.80 22.41
CA LEU A 580 -0.30 15.72 21.29
C LEU A 580 -0.04 17.22 21.61
N ALA A 581 0.69 17.50 22.69
CA ALA A 581 0.97 18.85 23.18
C ALA A 581 2.21 19.53 22.54
N SER A 582 2.70 19.08 21.37
CA SER A 582 3.84 19.70 20.69
C SER A 582 3.47 20.49 19.43
N LEU A 583 2.24 20.99 19.34
CA LEU A 583 1.78 21.76 18.17
C LEU A 583 1.93 23.27 18.34
N ARG A 584 3.16 23.71 18.65
CA ARG A 584 3.53 25.13 18.64
C ARG A 584 3.36 25.74 17.24
N GLU A 585 3.57 24.93 16.20
CA GLU A 585 3.40 25.30 14.79
C GLU A 585 1.93 25.38 14.38
N LEU A 586 1.06 24.41 14.74
CA LEU A 586 -0.38 24.53 14.46
C LEU A 586 -1.02 25.70 15.22
N ARG A 587 -0.53 26.06 16.43
CA ARG A 587 -1.02 27.27 17.13
C ARG A 587 -0.61 28.57 16.44
N LEU A 588 0.58 28.61 15.84
CA LEU A 588 1.04 29.76 15.05
C LEU A 588 0.25 29.87 13.74
N MET A 589 -0.05 28.73 13.11
CA MET A 589 -0.89 28.63 11.90
C MET A 589 -2.33 29.07 12.17
N TYR A 590 -2.95 28.57 13.24
CA TYR A 590 -4.32 28.94 13.63
C TYR A 590 -4.45 30.43 13.96
N ARG A 591 -3.39 31.07 14.46
CA ARG A 591 -3.35 32.54 14.66
C ARG A 591 -3.35 33.28 13.32
N LYS A 592 -2.52 32.87 12.35
CA LYS A 592 -2.48 33.48 11.01
C LYS A 592 -3.80 33.29 10.25
N GLU A 593 -4.41 32.11 10.32
CA GLU A 593 -5.71 31.83 9.71
C GLU A 593 -6.84 32.66 10.36
N LYS A 594 -6.81 32.82 11.68
CA LYS A 594 -7.78 33.66 12.40
C LYS A 594 -7.67 35.14 12.03
N GLU A 595 -6.46 35.66 11.81
CA GLU A 595 -6.24 37.03 11.31
C GLU A 595 -6.75 37.19 9.88
N ARG A 596 -6.48 36.23 8.99
CA ARG A 596 -6.96 36.24 7.60
C ARG A 596 -8.51 36.14 7.53
N ALA A 597 -9.12 35.24 8.29
CA ALA A 597 -10.58 35.10 8.37
C ALA A 597 -11.27 36.38 8.90
N LYS A 598 -10.64 37.08 9.85
CA LYS A 598 -11.10 38.39 10.33
C LYS A 598 -11.07 39.42 9.20
N ASN A 599 -10.03 39.41 8.37
CA ASN A 599 -9.90 40.33 7.24
C ASN A 599 -10.92 40.02 6.13
N VAL A 600 -11.22 38.76 5.85
CA VAL A 600 -12.29 38.36 4.90
C VAL A 600 -13.67 38.78 5.41
N TYR A 601 -13.92 38.66 6.72
CA TYR A 601 -15.15 39.17 7.33
C TYR A 601 -15.28 40.70 7.17
N ILE A 602 -14.17 41.43 7.33
CA ILE A 602 -14.12 42.88 7.10
C ILE A 602 -14.40 43.19 5.63
N LEU A 603 -13.75 42.51 4.68
CA LEU A 603 -14.01 42.66 3.23
C LEU A 603 -15.49 42.39 2.89
N ARG A 604 -16.09 41.34 3.45
CA ARG A 604 -17.52 41.03 3.27
C ARG A 604 -18.44 42.10 3.86
N LYS A 605 -18.09 42.65 5.03
CA LYS A 605 -18.83 43.74 5.67
C LYS A 605 -18.76 45.01 4.82
N ILE A 606 -17.61 45.32 4.24
CA ILE A 606 -17.43 46.48 3.38
C ILE A 606 -18.09 46.26 2.00
N HIS A 607 -18.04 45.05 1.45
CA HIS A 607 -18.83 44.67 0.27
C HIS A 607 -20.32 44.92 0.50
N ASN A 608 -20.87 44.45 1.61
CA ASN A 608 -22.27 44.69 1.96
C ASN A 608 -22.57 46.18 2.16
N LYS A 609 -21.64 46.96 2.75
CA LYS A 609 -21.77 48.42 2.83
C LYS A 609 -21.80 49.06 1.43
N LEU A 610 -20.95 48.63 0.50
CA LEU A 610 -20.97 49.07 -0.90
C LEU A 610 -22.30 48.73 -1.60
N ILE A 611 -22.86 47.54 -1.34
CA ILE A 611 -24.19 47.13 -1.84
C ILE A 611 -25.26 48.11 -1.36
N THR A 612 -25.25 48.43 -0.07
CA THR A 612 -26.23 49.35 0.54
C THR A 612 -26.03 50.81 0.14
N SER A 613 -24.79 51.22 -0.16
CA SER A 613 -24.45 52.59 -0.56
C SER A 613 -24.59 52.86 -2.06
N ALA A 614 -24.84 51.84 -2.88
CA ALA A 614 -25.15 52.00 -4.31
C ALA A 614 -26.39 52.89 -4.56
N ASN A 615 -27.23 53.10 -3.54
CA ASN A 615 -28.39 53.99 -3.55
C ASN A 615 -28.23 55.27 -2.67
N ALA A 616 -27.03 55.55 -2.13
CA ALA A 616 -26.79 56.65 -1.17
C ALA A 616 -25.86 57.74 -1.73
N GLU A 617 -25.87 58.93 -1.10
CA GLU A 617 -25.11 60.11 -1.52
C GLU A 617 -23.59 59.88 -1.65
N LEU A 618 -22.97 60.54 -2.64
CA LEU A 618 -21.58 60.39 -3.09
C LEU A 618 -20.51 60.38 -1.96
N GLY A 619 -20.73 61.14 -0.88
CA GLY A 619 -19.80 61.23 0.25
C GLY A 619 -19.69 59.95 1.08
N HIS A 620 -20.77 59.16 1.16
CA HIS A 620 -20.77 57.89 1.89
C HIS A 620 -20.02 56.80 1.10
N ALA A 621 -20.13 56.81 -0.22
CA ALA A 621 -19.36 55.91 -1.09
C ALA A 621 -17.85 56.16 -0.96
N ILE A 622 -17.40 57.43 -0.93
CA ILE A 622 -15.98 57.78 -0.77
C ILE A 622 -15.40 57.22 0.54
N ALA A 623 -16.11 57.39 1.67
CA ALA A 623 -15.65 56.90 2.96
C ALA A 623 -15.52 55.37 3.00
N VAL A 624 -16.47 54.65 2.39
CA VAL A 624 -16.48 53.18 2.32
C VAL A 624 -15.37 52.66 1.40
N VAL A 625 -15.09 53.35 0.29
CA VAL A 625 -14.00 52.99 -0.63
C VAL A 625 -12.63 53.28 0.00
N GLN A 626 -12.46 54.38 0.74
CA GLN A 626 -11.24 54.65 1.52
C GLN A 626 -10.99 53.60 2.62
N GLU A 627 -12.05 53.14 3.29
CA GLU A 627 -12.01 52.05 4.29
C GLU A 627 -11.54 50.73 3.63
N LEU A 628 -12.01 50.45 2.41
CA LEU A 628 -11.58 49.32 1.58
C LEU A 628 -10.10 49.39 1.20
N ILE A 629 -9.63 50.54 0.72
CA ILE A 629 -8.23 50.76 0.32
C ILE A 629 -7.28 50.48 1.48
N ASN A 630 -7.57 51.01 2.67
CA ASN A 630 -6.73 50.79 3.85
C ASN A 630 -6.70 49.30 4.26
N THR A 631 -7.85 48.61 4.19
CA THR A 631 -7.91 47.17 4.52
C THR A 631 -7.23 46.27 3.48
N ILE A 632 -7.25 46.66 2.20
CA ILE A 632 -6.54 45.93 1.14
C ILE A 632 -5.02 46.17 1.25
N GLN A 633 -4.59 47.40 1.55
CA GLN A 633 -3.18 47.69 1.83
C GLN A 633 -2.65 46.90 3.03
N ASP A 634 -3.40 46.83 4.13
CA ASP A 634 -3.05 46.01 5.30
C ASP A 634 -3.00 44.49 5.01
N LEU A 635 -3.73 44.03 3.98
CA LEU A 635 -3.72 42.64 3.51
C LEU A 635 -2.53 42.31 2.61
N VAL A 636 -2.09 43.28 1.79
CA VAL A 636 -0.99 43.13 0.83
C VAL A 636 0.37 43.40 1.49
N THR A 637 0.48 44.38 2.38
CA THR A 637 1.71 44.60 3.16
C THR A 637 1.74 43.71 4.39
N ILE A 638 2.37 42.54 4.27
CA ILE A 638 3.05 41.95 5.43
C ILE A 638 4.12 42.97 5.84
N PRO A 639 4.08 43.57 7.05
CA PRO A 639 5.11 44.52 7.44
C PRO A 639 6.46 43.79 7.45
N SER A 640 7.38 44.24 6.60
CA SER A 640 8.76 43.75 6.50
C SER A 640 9.53 43.83 7.83
N GLY A 641 8.99 44.51 8.85
CA GLY A 641 9.51 44.60 10.22
C GLY A 641 9.21 43.41 11.15
N ILE A 642 8.44 42.39 10.75
CA ILE A 642 8.16 41.23 11.64
C ILE A 642 9.28 40.18 11.62
N LYS A 643 10.31 40.35 10.78
CA LYS A 643 11.50 39.49 10.80
C LYS A 643 12.37 39.69 12.06
N SER A 644 12.31 40.85 12.72
CA SER A 644 13.12 41.16 13.92
C SER A 644 12.41 40.98 15.25
N PHE A 645 11.08 40.81 15.27
CA PHE A 645 10.32 40.53 16.50
C PHE A 645 10.25 39.03 16.84
N LEU A 646 10.73 38.16 15.95
CA LEU A 646 10.82 36.71 16.13
C LEU A 646 12.06 36.26 16.94
N ASP A 647 12.98 37.16 17.26
CA ASP A 647 14.26 36.81 17.91
C ASP A 647 14.28 36.87 19.45
N ASN A 648 13.17 37.22 20.12
CA ASN A 648 13.13 37.15 21.59
C ASN A 648 11.92 36.37 22.15
N PRO A 649 12.02 35.04 22.23
CA PRO A 649 10.92 34.14 22.60
C PRO A 649 10.45 34.27 24.06
N LYS A 650 11.16 35.00 24.94
CA LYS A 650 10.80 35.15 26.36
C LYS A 650 9.72 36.21 26.61
N MET A 651 9.65 37.27 25.82
CA MET A 651 8.63 38.34 26.00
C MET A 651 7.23 37.90 25.54
N VAL A 652 7.16 37.00 24.55
CA VAL A 652 5.88 36.49 24.00
C VAL A 652 5.25 35.43 24.90
N ALA A 653 6.06 34.66 25.63
CA ALA A 653 5.56 33.68 26.61
C ALA A 653 4.88 34.37 27.81
N VAL A 654 5.42 35.49 28.28
CA VAL A 654 4.87 36.24 29.42
C VAL A 654 3.55 36.94 29.07
N ALA A 655 3.39 37.42 27.84
CA ALA A 655 2.14 38.04 27.39
C ALA A 655 0.99 37.03 27.21
N ALA A 656 1.28 35.80 26.80
CA ALA A 656 0.28 34.75 26.62
C ALA A 656 -0.21 34.14 27.96
N LEU A 657 0.67 34.06 28.97
CA LEU A 657 0.29 33.63 30.32
C LEU A 657 -0.62 34.66 31.00
N ASN A 658 -0.35 35.94 30.81
CA ASN A 658 -1.14 37.02 31.42
C ASN A 658 -2.56 37.14 30.86
N GLU A 659 -2.81 36.77 29.58
CA GLU A 659 -4.18 36.82 29.01
C GLU A 659 -5.08 35.67 29.49
N ASP A 660 -4.54 34.48 29.74
CA ASP A 660 -5.32 33.36 30.28
C ASP A 660 -5.59 33.52 31.78
N GLU A 661 -4.67 34.10 32.56
CA GLU A 661 -4.95 34.52 33.94
C GLU A 661 -6.02 35.64 33.99
N LEU A 662 -6.01 36.59 33.06
CA LEU A 662 -7.05 37.63 32.95
C LEU A 662 -8.41 37.06 32.52
N ARG A 663 -8.44 35.99 31.73
CA ARG A 663 -9.69 35.31 31.32
C ARG A 663 -10.23 34.39 32.40
N GLN A 664 -9.37 33.69 33.14
CA GLN A 664 -9.78 32.88 34.29
C GLN A 664 -10.26 33.76 35.45
N ASN A 665 -9.58 34.87 35.75
CA ASN A 665 -10.04 35.83 36.76
C ASN A 665 -11.35 36.55 36.39
N LYS A 666 -11.65 36.73 35.09
CA LYS A 666 -12.95 37.26 34.62
C LYS A 666 -14.06 36.21 34.65
N ARG A 667 -13.75 34.92 34.56
CA ARG A 667 -14.70 33.81 34.70
C ARG A 667 -14.96 33.43 36.16
N ALA A 668 -14.01 33.67 37.06
CA ALA A 668 -14.18 33.47 38.50
C ALA A 668 -14.88 34.65 39.22
N LYS A 669 -14.96 35.83 38.58
CA LYS A 669 -15.68 37.01 39.08
C LYS A 669 -17.11 37.18 38.51
N LYS A 670 -17.53 36.29 37.61
CA LYS A 670 -18.92 36.16 37.16
C LYS A 670 -19.49 34.89 37.77
#